data_AF-A0A8S0V3G7-F1
#
_entry.id   AF-A0A8S0V3G7-F1
#
_cell.length_a   1.000
_cell.length_b   1.000
_cell.length_c   1.000
_cell.angle_alpha   90.00
_cell.angle_beta   90.00
_cell.angle_gamma   90.00
#
_symmetry.space_group_name_H-M   'P 1'
#
loop_
_entity.id
_entity.type
_entity.pdbx_description
1 polymer ?
#
loop_
_entity_poly.entity_id
_entity_poly.type
_entity_poly.pdbx_seq_one_letter_code
_entity_poly.pdbx_strand_id
1 'polypeptide(L)'
;MIEEVTVLVERRNFPSGLFLEVDESIDRLLLIPRPNGQAFQQNFDDIWTSLMDANVVSIGIYGMGGVGKTTLARHVHDKLKESLRHVYWVTVSQEFSIYKLQTDIARELNPDITCENDEGKMAAKLFQEFQKKKRFVLILDDVWERIDAEKIGIPSKMDGSKLVITSRLEKVCHRMCCKKIIKVNTLSKQEALDLFLKTLDCGEPSLEVKICKKMVKRCGGLPLAIITLAGSMTGVIDIHEWKDASEGLKKSCLGRADMKDEVLPILLYSYHRLRDKRLKSCFLNCSLYPEDFRISREELIQHFMLEELMERRLSWEAEFNQGHAILNQLVRACLLETDSDGRLKMHDLIREMAIGITKDNPPRYMVKAGLHLKELPEEQKWTEDLDKVSLMDNSIEEISPGTSPKCPSLSTLILRENPLRLIADCFFTQMCGLRTLDLSETEIESLPNSISDLVKLNALVLSGCFRLVSVPSLEKLKELRYLELSFTSVEEVPQGMESLTNLKRLSLLCDRLKMIPTGTLRRLTHLQLLEWPDHLDVLMEEVETLKQLQVLRCRLNSVRDLNRLINSRRNFKPLYFYDITVGSREMVKLRKRSGPCKFLYFGENGLMESSLDTDKNMLPQDIEYLCFCSSGLSGCLLDEFPTLSSARDLKECGIMAEDKIECITRLEEEQQSRGVPFQSLKRLHLMELPNLIGLFKWEAVAAPLPRGTFSCLRWLDICGCHKIKKVFPQSLVHNFHNLEHLGVGNCAQMEEIIEDDKNEGADITLPRLKTFYLENLPQVKSICKGKMICDSIESVSLGDIKNIKEFPLYLPLLDGQLSPPSRLASIYVTGDKEWWESLEWPQHNAKNVLQRLVRFQIDGTPGMYFWNKEWNAQLIWMLRRQERGKANAKVVL
;
A
#
# COMPACT_ATOMS: atom_id res chain seq x y z
N MET A 1 39.10 8.88 -31.91
CA MET A 1 38.26 9.23 -30.73
C MET A 1 37.66 10.64 -30.73
N ILE A 2 38.26 11.68 -31.35
CA ILE A 2 37.57 12.99 -31.54
C ILE A 2 37.16 13.23 -33.01
N GLU A 3 37.91 12.75 -34.02
CA GLU A 3 37.50 12.87 -35.43
C GLU A 3 36.44 11.84 -35.88
N GLU A 4 36.30 10.71 -35.17
CA GLU A 4 35.21 9.74 -35.40
C GLU A 4 33.86 10.26 -34.91
N VAL A 5 33.85 11.25 -34.02
CA VAL A 5 32.61 11.85 -33.49
C VAL A 5 32.03 12.86 -34.49
N THR A 6 32.85 13.55 -35.29
CA THR A 6 32.39 14.55 -36.26
C THR A 6 31.70 13.91 -37.47
N VAL A 7 32.15 12.73 -37.92
CA VAL A 7 31.53 11.98 -39.03
C VAL A 7 30.17 11.37 -38.64
N LEU A 8 29.91 11.17 -37.34
CA LEU A 8 28.62 10.68 -36.84
C LEU A 8 27.57 11.79 -36.70
N VAL A 9 27.97 13.06 -36.65
CA VAL A 9 27.08 14.23 -36.60
C VAL A 9 26.44 14.53 -37.96
N GLU A 10 27.14 14.35 -39.07
CA GLU A 10 26.60 14.62 -40.42
C GLU A 10 25.56 13.60 -40.89
N ARG A 11 25.50 12.40 -40.29
CA ARG A 11 24.62 11.30 -40.72
C ARG A 11 23.30 11.15 -39.94
N ARG A 12 22.97 12.07 -39.02
CA ARG A 12 21.67 12.13 -38.27
C ARG A 12 21.10 10.75 -37.89
N ASN A 13 21.88 9.90 -37.23
CA ASN A 13 21.33 8.64 -36.76
C ASN A 13 22.00 8.22 -35.46
N PHE A 14 21.64 8.87 -34.34
CA PHE A 14 21.83 8.25 -33.03
C PHE A 14 20.62 8.37 -32.10
N PRO A 15 20.43 7.33 -31.26
CA PRO A 15 19.29 7.07 -30.43
C PRO A 15 19.38 7.78 -29.07
N SER A 16 18.28 7.68 -28.36
CA SER A 16 17.93 8.26 -27.06
C SER A 16 18.97 8.03 -25.94
N GLY A 17 19.18 9.07 -25.13
CA GLY A 17 19.54 8.96 -23.71
C GLY A 17 20.38 10.15 -23.21
N LEU A 18 19.81 11.15 -22.52
CA LEU A 18 19.47 11.16 -21.08
C LEU A 18 20.70 11.23 -20.15
N PHE A 19 20.89 12.41 -19.55
CA PHE A 19 21.42 12.55 -18.20
C PHE A 19 20.28 13.10 -17.33
N LEU A 20 19.95 12.42 -16.24
CA LEU A 20 19.17 12.95 -15.13
C LEU A 20 19.85 12.52 -13.83
N GLU A 21 20.23 13.50 -13.03
CA GLU A 21 20.73 13.37 -11.67
C GLU A 21 19.60 12.88 -10.75
N VAL A 22 19.94 11.94 -9.87
CA VAL A 22 19.04 11.32 -8.90
C VAL A 22 19.08 12.13 -7.61
N ASP A 23 17.91 12.61 -7.15
CA ASP A 23 17.70 13.30 -5.87
C ASP A 23 17.69 12.26 -4.72
N GLU A 24 18.61 12.42 -3.77
CA GLU A 24 18.79 11.61 -2.57
C GLU A 24 17.79 12.03 -1.48
N SER A 25 16.66 11.34 -1.34
CA SER A 25 15.99 11.17 -0.04
C SER A 25 14.75 10.27 -0.13
N ILE A 26 14.96 8.96 0.10
CA ILE A 26 14.14 8.00 0.86
C ILE A 26 14.92 6.69 0.75
N ASP A 27 16.06 6.63 1.46
CA ASP A 27 16.90 5.45 1.49
C ASP A 27 16.98 4.95 2.92
N ARG A 28 16.03 4.07 3.28
CA ARG A 28 16.16 3.15 4.42
C ARG A 28 15.50 1.80 4.10
N LEU A 29 16.33 0.91 3.52
CA LEU A 29 16.59 -0.48 3.93
C LEU A 29 15.37 -1.45 3.92
N LEU A 30 15.26 -2.48 3.08
CA LEU A 30 16.25 -3.38 2.47
C LEU A 30 15.83 -3.76 1.05
N LEU A 31 16.34 -3.03 0.05
CA LEU A 31 16.53 -3.63 -1.28
C LEU A 31 17.83 -4.43 -1.18
N ILE A 32 17.77 -5.70 -1.59
CA ILE A 32 18.95 -6.56 -1.74
C ILE A 32 20.08 -5.69 -2.36
N PRO A 33 21.25 -5.57 -1.72
CA PRO A 33 22.31 -4.72 -2.24
C PRO A 33 22.55 -5.10 -3.71
N ARG A 34 22.44 -4.13 -4.63
CA ARG A 34 22.74 -4.34 -6.06
C ARG A 34 24.00 -5.20 -6.14
N PRO A 35 23.95 -6.40 -6.74
CA PRO A 35 25.11 -7.26 -6.81
C PRO A 35 26.13 -6.60 -7.75
N ASN A 36 27.01 -5.78 -7.19
CA ASN A 36 28.12 -5.19 -7.90
C ASN A 36 29.22 -6.25 -7.95
N GLY A 37 29.12 -7.16 -8.91
CA GLY A 37 30.11 -8.19 -9.20
C GLY A 37 30.32 -8.30 -10.70
N GLN A 38 31.55 -8.54 -11.14
CA GLN A 38 31.87 -8.69 -12.56
C GLN A 38 31.06 -9.84 -13.18
N ALA A 39 30.87 -10.94 -12.44
CA ALA A 39 30.10 -12.08 -12.91
C ALA A 39 28.59 -11.76 -13.02
N PHE A 40 28.04 -10.93 -12.13
CA PHE A 40 26.64 -10.51 -12.22
C PHE A 40 26.42 -9.58 -13.43
N GLN A 41 27.30 -8.59 -13.61
CA GLN A 41 27.24 -7.67 -14.75
C GLN A 41 27.40 -8.40 -16.08
N GLN A 42 28.34 -9.35 -16.16
CA GLN A 42 28.54 -10.14 -17.37
C GLN A 42 27.30 -10.98 -17.72
N ASN A 43 26.73 -11.70 -16.74
CA ASN A 43 25.50 -12.46 -16.99
C ASN A 43 24.33 -11.54 -17.37
N PHE A 44 24.25 -10.36 -16.77
CA PHE A 44 23.26 -9.36 -17.12
C PHE A 44 23.43 -8.88 -18.58
N ASP A 45 24.66 -8.53 -18.97
CA ASP A 45 24.98 -8.09 -20.32
C ASP A 45 24.70 -9.20 -21.36
N ASP A 46 25.00 -10.45 -21.01
CA ASP A 46 24.68 -11.63 -21.83
C ASP A 46 23.17 -11.83 -22.01
N ILE A 47 22.37 -11.66 -20.94
CA ILE A 47 20.90 -11.70 -21.04
C ILE A 47 20.41 -10.51 -21.88
N TRP A 48 20.95 -9.32 -21.64
CA TRP A 48 20.53 -8.09 -22.30
C TRP A 48 20.81 -8.14 -23.81
N THR A 49 22.01 -8.54 -24.20
CA THR A 49 22.38 -8.75 -25.62
C THR A 49 21.50 -9.81 -26.27
N SER A 50 21.22 -10.91 -25.56
CA SER A 50 20.34 -11.98 -26.05
C SER A 50 18.88 -11.51 -26.20
N LEU A 51 18.39 -10.62 -25.35
CA LEU A 51 17.06 -10.02 -25.48
C LEU A 51 16.95 -9.09 -26.69
N MET A 52 18.05 -8.40 -27.05
CA MET A 52 18.09 -7.50 -28.20
C MET A 52 18.29 -8.23 -29.53
N ASP A 53 18.83 -9.45 -29.53
CA ASP A 53 18.98 -10.27 -30.73
C ASP A 53 17.62 -10.77 -31.24
N ALA A 54 17.26 -10.42 -32.47
CA ALA A 54 16.01 -10.85 -33.10
C ALA A 54 15.85 -12.38 -33.21
N ASN A 55 16.95 -13.13 -33.29
CA ASN A 55 16.94 -14.59 -33.48
C ASN A 55 16.69 -15.39 -32.19
N VAL A 56 16.85 -14.75 -31.02
CA VAL A 56 16.72 -15.42 -29.72
C VAL A 56 15.31 -15.27 -29.17
N VAL A 57 14.43 -16.24 -29.41
CA VAL A 57 13.03 -16.17 -28.92
C VAL A 57 12.85 -16.59 -27.46
N SER A 58 13.80 -17.34 -26.90
CA SER A 58 13.72 -17.89 -25.55
C SER A 58 15.09 -17.96 -24.87
N ILE A 59 15.14 -17.56 -23.60
CA ILE A 59 16.35 -17.51 -22.76
C ILE A 59 16.10 -18.32 -21.49
N GLY A 60 16.98 -19.27 -21.19
CA GLY A 60 16.96 -20.05 -19.95
C GLY A 60 18.10 -19.65 -19.03
N ILE A 61 17.80 -19.26 -17.80
CA ILE A 61 18.76 -18.90 -16.77
C ILE A 61 18.78 -20.02 -15.74
N TYR A 62 19.92 -20.66 -15.51
CA TYR A 62 19.99 -21.78 -14.56
C TYR A 62 21.16 -21.70 -13.60
N GLY A 63 21.04 -22.40 -12.46
CA GLY A 63 22.03 -22.40 -11.40
C GLY A 63 21.45 -22.86 -10.06
N MET A 64 22.33 -23.15 -9.10
CA MET A 64 21.96 -23.70 -7.79
C MET A 64 20.94 -22.83 -7.01
N GLY A 65 20.22 -23.43 -6.06
CA GLY A 65 19.35 -22.68 -5.14
C GLY A 65 20.12 -21.57 -4.41
N GLY A 66 19.53 -20.38 -4.27
CA GLY A 66 20.16 -19.25 -3.58
C GLY A 66 21.32 -18.55 -4.32
N VAL A 67 21.60 -18.91 -5.59
CA VAL A 67 22.70 -18.31 -6.39
C VAL A 67 22.38 -16.91 -6.94
N GLY A 68 21.13 -16.45 -6.86
CA GLY A 68 20.72 -15.11 -7.31
C GLY A 68 20.07 -15.04 -8.72
N LYS A 69 19.54 -16.15 -9.24
CA LYS A 69 18.83 -16.19 -10.54
C LYS A 69 17.65 -15.21 -10.60
N THR A 70 16.76 -15.28 -9.61
CA THR A 70 15.61 -14.41 -9.47
C THR A 70 16.02 -12.94 -9.35
N THR A 71 17.10 -12.65 -8.62
CA THR A 71 17.66 -11.29 -8.51
C THR A 71 18.16 -10.77 -9.85
N LEU A 72 18.84 -11.61 -10.63
CA LEU A 72 19.31 -11.27 -11.97
C LEU A 72 18.15 -11.02 -12.95
N ALA A 73 17.17 -11.92 -12.98
CA ALA A 73 15.98 -11.79 -13.81
C ALA A 73 15.16 -10.54 -13.42
N ARG A 74 15.05 -10.23 -12.12
CA ARG A 74 14.36 -9.02 -11.63
C ARG A 74 15.06 -7.75 -12.10
N HIS A 75 16.40 -7.71 -12.07
CA HIS A 75 17.14 -6.55 -12.58
C HIS A 75 16.91 -6.33 -14.09
N VAL A 76 16.84 -7.42 -14.86
CA VAL A 76 16.47 -7.37 -16.28
C VAL A 76 15.04 -6.88 -16.45
N HIS A 77 14.09 -7.42 -15.69
CA HIS A 77 12.68 -7.01 -15.70
C HIS A 77 12.51 -5.51 -15.43
N ASP A 78 13.17 -4.97 -14.41
CA ASP A 78 13.02 -3.57 -14.01
C ASP A 78 13.55 -2.63 -15.11
N LYS A 79 14.71 -2.95 -15.70
CA LYS A 79 15.23 -2.19 -16.86
C LYS A 79 14.36 -2.33 -18.10
N LEU A 80 13.75 -3.49 -18.32
CA LEU A 80 12.80 -3.68 -19.42
C LEU A 80 11.53 -2.87 -19.21
N LYS A 81 11.03 -2.72 -17.98
CA LYS A 81 9.84 -1.89 -17.67
C LYS A 81 10.05 -0.42 -18.00
N GLU A 82 11.27 0.10 -17.89
CA GLU A 82 11.60 1.47 -18.31
C GLU A 82 11.51 1.65 -19.83
N SER A 83 11.73 0.58 -20.60
CA SER A 83 11.89 0.62 -22.06
C SER A 83 10.69 0.04 -22.84
N LEU A 84 9.90 -0.85 -22.24
CA LEU A 84 8.82 -1.61 -22.89
C LEU A 84 7.53 -1.55 -22.06
N ARG A 85 6.39 -1.41 -22.76
CA ARG A 85 5.07 -1.36 -22.12
C ARG A 85 4.52 -2.72 -21.67
N HIS A 86 5.04 -3.83 -22.19
CA HIS A 86 4.46 -5.18 -22.00
C HIS A 86 5.52 -6.17 -21.50
N VAL A 87 5.79 -6.12 -20.20
CA VAL A 87 6.71 -7.03 -19.50
C VAL A 87 5.96 -7.69 -18.35
N TYR A 88 5.88 -9.01 -18.37
CA TYR A 88 5.08 -9.80 -17.43
C TYR A 88 5.99 -10.73 -16.64
N TRP A 89 5.73 -10.85 -15.34
CA TRP A 89 6.49 -11.70 -14.43
C TRP A 89 5.55 -12.66 -13.71
N VAL A 90 5.84 -13.96 -13.77
CA VAL A 90 5.09 -14.99 -13.06
C VAL A 90 6.07 -15.96 -12.41
N THR A 91 5.88 -16.25 -11.12
CA THR A 91 6.65 -17.30 -10.42
C THR A 91 5.92 -18.63 -10.54
N VAL A 92 6.64 -19.72 -10.84
CA VAL A 92 6.12 -21.07 -10.95
C VAL A 92 6.43 -21.84 -9.66
N SER A 93 5.41 -22.27 -8.93
CA SER A 93 5.59 -23.06 -7.70
C SER A 93 6.06 -24.49 -8.00
N GLN A 94 6.72 -25.13 -7.01
CA GLN A 94 7.20 -26.51 -7.17
C GLN A 94 6.07 -27.53 -7.35
N GLU A 95 4.99 -27.40 -6.58
CA GLU A 95 3.72 -28.11 -6.82
C GLU A 95 2.82 -27.13 -7.62
N PHE A 96 2.73 -27.27 -8.95
CA PHE A 96 1.87 -26.43 -9.80
C PHE A 96 1.00 -27.27 -10.74
N SER A 97 -0.14 -26.71 -11.15
CA SER A 97 -0.96 -27.22 -12.26
C SER A 97 -0.87 -26.27 -13.45
N ILE A 98 -1.09 -26.78 -14.67
CA ILE A 98 -1.15 -25.92 -15.87
C ILE A 98 -2.20 -24.83 -15.67
N TYR A 99 -3.36 -25.19 -15.13
CA TYR A 99 -4.41 -24.24 -14.80
C TYR A 99 -3.94 -23.11 -13.87
N LYS A 100 -3.22 -23.41 -12.78
CA LYS A 100 -2.64 -22.38 -11.89
C LYS A 100 -1.82 -21.38 -12.68
N LEU A 101 -0.87 -21.90 -13.47
CA LEU A 101 0.04 -21.06 -14.22
C LEU A 101 -0.71 -20.17 -15.23
N GLN A 102 -1.77 -20.69 -15.86
CA GLN A 102 -2.65 -19.91 -16.72
C GLN A 102 -3.37 -18.80 -15.95
N THR A 103 -3.93 -19.10 -14.78
CA THR A 103 -4.62 -18.11 -13.93
C THR A 103 -3.65 -17.01 -13.45
N ASP A 104 -2.45 -17.37 -13.02
CA ASP A 104 -1.44 -16.42 -12.58
C ASP A 104 -0.96 -15.53 -13.74
N ILE A 105 -0.75 -16.11 -14.93
CA ILE A 105 -0.45 -15.34 -16.14
C ILE A 105 -1.61 -14.42 -16.51
N ALA A 106 -2.86 -14.88 -16.42
CA ALA A 106 -4.03 -14.07 -16.74
C ALA A 106 -4.14 -12.85 -15.82
N ARG A 107 -3.93 -13.05 -14.52
CA ARG A 107 -3.94 -11.98 -13.51
C ARG A 107 -2.91 -10.88 -13.83
N GLU A 108 -1.72 -11.26 -14.28
CA GLU A 108 -0.65 -10.32 -14.66
C GLU A 108 -0.87 -9.71 -16.06
N LEU A 109 -1.46 -10.46 -16.99
CA LEU A 109 -1.65 -10.03 -18.38
C LEU A 109 -2.81 -9.04 -18.53
N ASN A 110 -3.97 -9.40 -17.95
CA ASN A 110 -5.18 -8.58 -17.91
C ASN A 110 -6.16 -9.14 -16.84
N PRO A 111 -6.41 -8.40 -15.74
CA PRO A 111 -7.27 -8.86 -14.65
C PRO A 111 -8.75 -9.04 -15.05
N ASP A 112 -9.18 -8.52 -16.21
CA ASP A 112 -10.54 -8.69 -16.72
C ASP A 112 -10.77 -10.03 -17.44
N ILE A 113 -9.74 -10.87 -17.59
CA ILE A 113 -9.89 -12.20 -18.19
C ILE A 113 -10.71 -13.07 -17.23
N THR A 114 -11.92 -13.43 -17.65
CA THR A 114 -12.76 -14.39 -16.92
C THR A 114 -12.09 -15.76 -16.88
N CYS A 115 -11.68 -16.18 -15.67
CA CYS A 115 -11.14 -17.50 -15.42
C CYS A 115 -12.23 -18.54 -15.70
N GLU A 116 -11.95 -19.47 -16.61
CA GLU A 116 -12.84 -20.59 -16.91
C GLU A 116 -12.23 -21.88 -16.36
N ASN A 117 -13.04 -22.76 -15.78
CA ASN A 117 -12.57 -24.02 -15.17
C ASN A 117 -11.99 -25.05 -16.17
N ASP A 118 -11.82 -24.69 -17.44
CA ASP A 118 -11.28 -25.55 -18.50
C ASP A 118 -9.92 -25.02 -18.99
N GLU A 119 -8.88 -25.84 -18.84
CA GLU A 119 -7.50 -25.49 -19.23
C GLU A 119 -7.37 -25.12 -20.71
N GLY A 120 -8.11 -25.79 -21.60
CA GLY A 120 -8.02 -25.58 -23.04
C GLY A 120 -8.64 -24.24 -23.46
N LYS A 121 -9.80 -23.91 -22.91
CA LYS A 121 -10.46 -22.60 -23.14
C LYS A 121 -9.64 -21.46 -22.55
N MET A 122 -9.06 -21.67 -21.36
CA MET A 122 -8.20 -20.68 -20.72
C MET A 122 -6.93 -20.41 -21.56
N ALA A 123 -6.28 -21.47 -22.06
CA ALA A 123 -5.15 -21.35 -22.98
C ALA A 123 -5.52 -20.55 -24.24
N ALA A 124 -6.70 -20.79 -24.83
CA ALA A 124 -7.16 -20.08 -26.02
C ALA A 124 -7.36 -18.57 -25.77
N LYS A 125 -7.93 -18.20 -24.60
CA LYS A 125 -8.07 -16.79 -24.20
C LYS A 125 -6.71 -16.11 -24.01
N LEU A 126 -5.80 -16.76 -23.28
CA LEU A 126 -4.46 -16.25 -23.08
C LEU A 126 -3.73 -16.04 -24.41
N PHE A 127 -3.85 -17.01 -25.32
CA PHE A 127 -3.28 -16.91 -26.66
C PHE A 127 -3.82 -15.70 -27.44
N GLN A 128 -5.14 -15.46 -27.41
CA GLN A 128 -5.75 -14.29 -28.04
C GLN A 128 -5.26 -12.97 -27.42
N GLU A 129 -5.13 -12.91 -26.10
CA GLU A 129 -4.63 -11.72 -25.41
C GLU A 129 -3.15 -11.45 -25.72
N PHE A 130 -2.30 -12.49 -25.74
CA PHE A 130 -0.91 -12.36 -26.16
C PHE A 130 -0.79 -11.86 -27.61
N GLN A 131 -1.65 -12.31 -28.52
CA GLN A 131 -1.66 -11.81 -29.90
C GLN A 131 -1.97 -10.31 -29.99
N LYS A 132 -2.87 -9.79 -29.14
CA LYS A 132 -3.22 -8.35 -29.12
C LYS A 132 -2.03 -7.47 -28.73
N LYS A 133 -1.11 -7.96 -27.88
CA LYS A 133 0.03 -7.18 -27.37
C LYS A 133 1.19 -7.04 -28.37
N LYS A 134 1.25 -7.87 -29.42
CA LYS A 134 2.28 -7.93 -30.49
C LYS A 134 3.72 -8.20 -30.01
N ARG A 135 4.30 -7.33 -29.15
CA ARG A 135 5.66 -7.47 -28.59
C ARG A 135 5.61 -7.43 -27.07
N PHE A 136 5.91 -8.55 -26.44
CA PHE A 136 5.98 -8.67 -24.99
C PHE A 136 7.19 -9.49 -24.54
N VAL A 137 7.57 -9.34 -23.26
CA VAL A 137 8.51 -10.24 -22.58
C VAL A 137 7.75 -10.92 -21.45
N LEU A 138 7.74 -12.25 -21.45
CA LEU A 138 7.18 -13.06 -20.35
C LEU A 138 8.34 -13.72 -19.60
N ILE A 139 8.41 -13.48 -18.29
CA ILE A 139 9.40 -14.06 -17.39
C ILE A 139 8.70 -15.08 -16.51
N LEU A 140 9.08 -16.35 -16.64
CA LEU A 140 8.65 -17.44 -15.77
C LEU A 140 9.78 -17.76 -14.77
N ASP A 141 9.62 -17.32 -13.54
CA ASP A 141 10.61 -17.55 -12.47
C ASP A 141 10.41 -18.93 -11.83
N ASP A 142 11.52 -19.61 -11.56
CA ASP A 142 11.64 -20.90 -10.88
C ASP A 142 10.89 -22.09 -11.51
N VAL A 143 11.10 -22.32 -12.80
CA VAL A 143 10.50 -23.47 -13.52
C VAL A 143 11.18 -24.79 -13.10
N TRP A 144 10.37 -25.75 -12.62
CA TRP A 144 10.85 -27.03 -12.07
C TRP A 144 10.88 -28.19 -13.07
N GLU A 145 9.95 -28.22 -14.02
CA GLU A 145 9.83 -29.27 -15.02
C GLU A 145 9.42 -28.74 -16.41
N ARG A 146 9.26 -29.63 -17.38
CA ARG A 146 8.88 -29.23 -18.75
C ARG A 146 7.42 -28.77 -18.74
N ILE A 147 7.18 -27.58 -19.26
CA ILE A 147 5.85 -27.03 -19.48
C ILE A 147 5.63 -26.78 -20.97
N ASP A 148 4.60 -27.36 -21.54
CA ASP A 148 4.28 -27.12 -22.95
C ASP A 148 3.68 -25.72 -23.09
N ALA A 149 4.41 -24.80 -23.74
CA ALA A 149 4.01 -23.41 -23.92
C ALA A 149 2.61 -23.27 -24.55
N GLU A 150 2.25 -24.16 -25.48
CA GLU A 150 0.93 -24.20 -26.11
C GLU A 150 -0.20 -24.52 -25.13
N LYS A 151 0.05 -25.38 -24.13
CA LYS A 151 -0.92 -25.68 -23.07
C LYS A 151 -1.16 -24.48 -22.17
N ILE A 152 -0.18 -23.58 -22.03
CA ILE A 152 -0.36 -22.31 -21.30
C ILE A 152 -1.16 -21.31 -22.17
N GLY A 153 -1.12 -21.44 -23.49
CA GLY A 153 -1.63 -20.42 -24.42
C GLY A 153 -0.55 -19.44 -24.91
N ILE A 154 0.74 -19.77 -24.73
CA ILE A 154 1.84 -18.95 -25.24
C ILE A 154 2.00 -19.23 -26.75
N PRO A 155 2.07 -18.20 -27.62
CA PRO A 155 2.20 -18.41 -29.05
C PRO A 155 3.50 -19.12 -29.47
N SER A 156 3.39 -20.08 -30.39
CA SER A 156 4.55 -20.80 -30.96
C SER A 156 5.43 -19.92 -31.87
N LYS A 157 4.84 -18.90 -32.51
CA LYS A 157 5.57 -17.83 -33.22
C LYS A 157 5.54 -16.56 -32.39
N MET A 158 6.69 -16.18 -31.85
CA MET A 158 6.88 -14.98 -31.02
C MET A 158 7.53 -13.86 -31.83
N ASP A 159 6.82 -13.28 -32.80
CA ASP A 159 7.34 -12.21 -33.65
C ASP A 159 7.68 -10.96 -32.82
N GLY A 160 8.96 -10.84 -32.43
CA GLY A 160 9.47 -9.77 -31.58
C GLY A 160 9.11 -9.90 -30.09
N SER A 161 8.54 -11.03 -29.65
CA SER A 161 8.26 -11.37 -28.25
C SER A 161 9.28 -12.35 -27.69
N LYS A 162 9.49 -12.35 -26.36
CA LYS A 162 10.55 -13.14 -25.71
C LYS A 162 10.03 -13.90 -24.50
N LEU A 163 10.49 -15.13 -24.33
CA LEU A 163 10.30 -15.92 -23.11
C LEU A 163 11.60 -16.02 -22.33
N VAL A 164 11.61 -15.57 -21.08
CA VAL A 164 12.74 -15.79 -20.16
C VAL A 164 12.27 -16.75 -19.09
N ILE A 165 13.06 -17.78 -18.80
CA ILE A 165 12.78 -18.68 -17.68
C ILE A 165 13.97 -18.74 -16.75
N THR A 166 13.71 -18.89 -15.46
CA THR A 166 14.75 -19.27 -14.48
C THR A 166 14.49 -20.70 -13.99
N SER A 167 15.54 -21.47 -13.71
CA SER A 167 15.40 -22.84 -13.18
C SER A 167 16.61 -23.25 -12.36
N ARG A 168 16.44 -24.21 -11.44
CA ARG A 168 17.57 -24.83 -10.74
C ARG A 168 18.37 -25.79 -11.62
N LEU A 169 17.77 -26.34 -12.68
CA LEU A 169 18.31 -27.46 -13.45
C LEU A 169 18.45 -27.11 -14.95
N GLU A 170 19.66 -27.27 -15.48
CA GLU A 170 19.97 -27.03 -16.90
C GLU A 170 19.06 -27.83 -17.86
N LYS A 171 18.73 -29.06 -17.48
CA LYS A 171 17.86 -29.94 -18.26
C LYS A 171 16.46 -29.35 -18.48
N VAL A 172 15.97 -28.51 -17.57
CA VAL A 172 14.65 -27.87 -17.70
C VAL A 172 14.69 -26.81 -18.79
N CYS A 173 15.76 -26.00 -18.86
CA CYS A 173 15.96 -25.04 -19.95
C CYS A 173 16.02 -25.70 -21.33
N HIS A 174 16.69 -26.85 -21.42
CA HIS A 174 16.71 -27.64 -22.66
C HIS A 174 15.32 -28.19 -23.02
N ARG A 175 14.59 -28.72 -22.04
CA ARG A 175 13.23 -29.25 -22.25
C ARG A 175 12.20 -28.19 -22.61
N MET A 176 12.41 -26.95 -22.18
CA MET A 176 11.64 -25.76 -22.56
C MET A 176 12.08 -25.17 -23.91
N CYS A 177 13.02 -25.83 -24.61
CA CYS A 177 13.54 -25.40 -25.91
C CYS A 177 14.13 -23.98 -25.89
N CYS A 178 14.77 -23.58 -24.78
CA CYS A 178 15.47 -22.29 -24.67
C CYS A 178 16.58 -22.21 -25.72
N LYS A 179 16.55 -21.17 -26.57
CA LYS A 179 17.56 -20.97 -27.62
C LYS A 179 18.89 -20.50 -27.06
N LYS A 180 18.86 -19.66 -26.03
CA LYS A 180 20.03 -19.26 -25.26
C LYS A 180 19.91 -19.80 -23.85
N ILE A 181 20.98 -20.38 -23.32
CA ILE A 181 21.04 -20.86 -21.94
C ILE A 181 22.22 -20.18 -21.26
N ILE A 182 21.99 -19.62 -20.07
CA ILE A 182 22.96 -18.84 -19.30
C ILE A 182 23.06 -19.47 -17.90
N LYS A 183 24.29 -19.85 -17.52
CA LYS A 183 24.59 -20.43 -16.21
C LYS A 183 25.00 -19.34 -15.24
N VAL A 184 24.22 -19.17 -14.17
CA VAL A 184 24.60 -18.31 -13.04
C VAL A 184 25.51 -19.10 -12.11
N ASN A 185 26.78 -18.71 -12.07
CA ASN A 185 27.80 -19.30 -11.21
C ASN A 185 27.77 -18.70 -9.81
N THR A 186 28.37 -19.39 -8.85
CA THR A 186 28.59 -18.86 -7.50
C THR A 186 29.57 -17.68 -7.53
N LEU A 187 29.47 -16.81 -6.52
CA LEU A 187 30.33 -15.65 -6.38
C LEU A 187 31.80 -16.06 -6.21
N SER A 188 32.69 -15.26 -6.78
CA SER A 188 34.13 -15.40 -6.51
C SER A 188 34.41 -15.15 -5.02
N LYS A 189 35.57 -15.62 -4.53
CA LYS A 189 35.94 -15.44 -3.11
C LYS A 189 35.95 -13.97 -2.68
N GLN A 190 36.30 -13.07 -3.58
CA GLN A 190 36.34 -11.63 -3.30
C GLN A 190 34.93 -11.05 -3.28
N GLU A 191 34.12 -11.28 -4.33
CA GLU A 191 32.72 -10.81 -4.38
C GLU A 191 31.89 -11.36 -3.21
N ALA A 192 32.13 -12.61 -2.80
CA ALA A 192 31.47 -13.22 -1.66
C ALA A 192 31.85 -12.55 -0.33
N LEU A 193 33.12 -12.14 -0.18
CA LEU A 193 33.58 -11.40 0.99
C LEU A 193 33.04 -9.97 0.98
N ASP A 194 33.05 -9.31 -0.16
CA ASP A 194 32.53 -7.95 -0.33
C ASP A 194 31.03 -7.91 -0.01
N LEU A 195 30.26 -8.90 -0.50
CA LEU A 195 28.84 -9.05 -0.16
C LEU A 195 28.64 -9.26 1.34
N PHE A 196 29.42 -10.15 1.97
CA PHE A 196 29.34 -10.41 3.42
C PHE A 196 29.61 -9.15 4.24
N LEU A 197 30.65 -8.39 3.89
CA LEU A 197 31.02 -7.15 4.57
C LEU A 197 29.97 -6.07 4.37
N LYS A 198 29.45 -5.92 3.15
CA LYS A 198 28.37 -4.98 2.83
C LYS A 198 27.10 -5.27 3.62
N THR A 199 26.76 -6.54 3.84
CA THR A 199 25.58 -6.93 4.64
C THR A 199 25.72 -6.65 6.13
N LEU A 200 26.95 -6.62 6.67
CA LEU A 200 27.20 -6.32 8.10
C LEU A 200 27.09 -4.84 8.47
N ASP A 201 26.99 -3.95 7.47
CA ASP A 201 26.98 -2.49 7.64
C ASP A 201 28.15 -1.96 8.50
N CYS A 202 29.29 -2.66 8.42
CA CYS A 202 30.53 -2.28 9.09
C CYS A 202 31.51 -1.78 8.03
N GLY A 203 32.06 -0.57 8.21
CA GLY A 203 33.30 -0.19 7.53
C GLY A 203 34.40 -1.23 7.78
N GLU A 204 35.43 -1.27 6.92
CA GLU A 204 36.50 -2.30 6.91
C GLU A 204 36.80 -2.80 8.33
N PRO A 205 36.45 -4.05 8.67
CA PRO A 205 36.48 -4.47 10.06
C PRO A 205 37.93 -4.51 10.56
N SER A 206 38.18 -3.88 11.72
CA SER A 206 39.34 -4.19 12.57
C SER A 206 39.29 -5.63 13.13
N LEU A 207 38.17 -6.33 12.91
CA LEU A 207 37.95 -7.75 13.15
C LEU A 207 38.91 -8.61 12.30
N GLU A 208 39.46 -9.70 12.87
CA GLU A 208 40.36 -10.60 12.14
C GLU A 208 39.71 -11.08 10.82
N VAL A 209 40.09 -10.45 9.70
CA VAL A 209 39.69 -10.79 8.32
C VAL A 209 39.79 -12.29 8.04
N LYS A 210 40.69 -12.98 8.76
CA LYS A 210 40.86 -14.45 8.73
C LYS A 210 39.59 -15.22 9.14
N ILE A 211 38.85 -14.80 10.16
CA ILE A 211 37.62 -15.47 10.60
C ILE A 211 36.50 -15.24 9.59
N CYS A 212 36.31 -13.99 9.14
CA CYS A 212 35.33 -13.67 8.10
C CYS A 212 35.59 -14.49 6.82
N LYS A 213 36.85 -14.55 6.36
CA LYS A 213 37.23 -15.38 5.20
C LYS A 213 36.94 -16.87 5.42
N LYS A 214 37.12 -17.41 6.63
CA LYS A 214 36.77 -18.80 6.95
C LYS A 214 35.27 -19.05 6.90
N MET A 215 34.47 -18.15 7.44
CA MET A 215 33.01 -18.23 7.44
C MET A 215 32.44 -18.13 6.03
N VAL A 216 32.83 -17.10 5.27
CA VAL A 216 32.42 -16.90 3.86
C VAL A 216 32.81 -18.08 2.98
N LYS A 217 34.00 -18.66 3.19
CA LYS A 217 34.44 -19.86 2.46
C LYS A 217 33.47 -21.04 2.65
N ARG A 218 32.83 -21.17 3.81
CA ARG A 218 31.84 -22.23 4.09
C ARG A 218 30.51 -22.00 3.39
N CYS A 219 30.20 -20.76 2.98
CA CYS A 219 28.99 -20.44 2.21
C CYS A 219 29.04 -20.85 0.73
N GLY A 220 30.16 -21.41 0.25
CA GLY A 220 30.26 -21.92 -1.13
C GLY A 220 30.11 -20.86 -2.22
N GLY A 221 30.17 -19.56 -1.87
CA GLY A 221 29.91 -18.45 -2.80
C GLY A 221 28.42 -18.24 -3.12
N LEU A 222 27.50 -18.79 -2.33
CA LEU A 222 26.05 -18.66 -2.54
C LEU A 222 25.53 -17.38 -1.84
N PRO A 223 25.02 -16.38 -2.59
CA PRO A 223 24.55 -15.11 -2.03
C PRO A 223 23.57 -15.25 -0.87
N LEU A 224 22.57 -16.14 -0.96
CA LEU A 224 21.61 -16.35 0.12
C LEU A 224 22.29 -16.82 1.41
N ALA A 225 23.16 -17.82 1.31
CA ALA A 225 23.92 -18.33 2.46
C ALA A 225 24.84 -17.28 3.06
N ILE A 226 25.44 -16.42 2.22
CA ILE A 226 26.31 -15.33 2.65
C ILE A 226 25.51 -14.26 3.40
N ILE A 227 24.42 -13.76 2.81
CA ILE A 227 23.60 -12.68 3.36
C ILE A 227 22.93 -13.15 4.66
N THR A 228 22.36 -14.36 4.71
CA THR A 228 21.73 -14.88 5.93
C THR A 228 22.74 -15.20 7.04
N LEU A 229 23.97 -15.61 6.70
CA LEU A 229 25.02 -15.77 7.71
C LEU A 229 25.49 -14.41 8.22
N ALA A 230 25.74 -13.45 7.33
CA ALA A 230 26.13 -12.08 7.67
C ALA A 230 25.07 -11.41 8.56
N GLY A 231 23.79 -11.46 8.17
CA GLY A 231 22.65 -10.96 8.93
C GLY A 231 22.57 -11.53 10.35
N SER A 232 22.91 -12.81 10.53
CA SER A 232 22.97 -13.40 11.87
C SER A 232 24.11 -12.81 12.72
N MET A 233 25.22 -12.39 12.10
CA MET A 233 26.39 -11.82 12.77
C MET A 233 26.30 -10.30 12.96
N THR A 234 25.28 -9.65 12.41
CA THR A 234 25.06 -8.20 12.54
C THR A 234 24.97 -7.79 14.02
N GLY A 235 25.76 -6.79 14.40
CA GLY A 235 25.83 -6.28 15.78
C GLY A 235 26.71 -7.08 16.75
N VAL A 236 27.31 -8.20 16.31
CA VAL A 236 28.28 -8.96 17.13
C VAL A 236 29.65 -8.28 17.06
N ILE A 237 30.09 -7.71 18.17
CA ILE A 237 31.38 -7.00 18.27
C ILE A 237 32.49 -7.85 18.93
N ASP A 238 32.13 -8.84 19.74
CA ASP A 238 33.10 -9.64 20.50
C ASP A 238 33.75 -10.74 19.66
N ILE A 239 35.09 -10.76 19.63
CA ILE A 239 35.86 -11.70 18.80
C ILE A 239 35.70 -13.17 19.22
N HIS A 240 35.39 -13.44 20.49
CA HIS A 240 35.19 -14.81 20.95
C HIS A 240 33.84 -15.36 20.46
N GLU A 241 32.79 -14.54 20.41
CA GLU A 241 31.52 -14.89 19.75
C GLU A 241 31.71 -15.20 18.26
N TRP A 242 32.58 -14.47 17.55
CA TRP A 242 32.92 -14.78 16.15
C TRP A 242 33.65 -16.13 15.99
N LYS A 243 34.58 -16.44 16.90
CA LYS A 243 35.30 -17.73 16.91
C LYS A 243 34.35 -18.89 17.22
N ASP A 244 33.50 -18.74 18.23
CA ASP A 244 32.46 -19.72 18.57
C ASP A 244 31.51 -19.92 17.39
N ALA A 245 31.07 -18.83 16.75
CA ALA A 245 30.17 -18.92 15.61
C ALA A 245 30.80 -19.67 14.43
N SER A 246 32.07 -19.40 14.13
CA SER A 246 32.80 -20.11 13.09
C SER A 246 32.96 -21.61 13.38
N GLU A 247 33.09 -22.03 14.64
CA GLU A 247 33.18 -23.45 15.01
C GLU A 247 31.81 -24.12 15.04
N GLY A 248 30.76 -23.42 15.50
CA GLY A 248 29.38 -23.87 15.43
C GLY A 248 28.92 -24.12 14.00
N LEU A 249 29.23 -23.20 13.08
CA LEU A 249 28.95 -23.36 11.64
C LEU A 249 29.67 -24.58 11.07
N LYS A 250 30.94 -24.81 11.46
CA LYS A 250 31.71 -25.98 11.05
C LYS A 250 31.03 -27.28 11.49
N LYS A 251 30.53 -27.35 12.72
CA LYS A 251 29.79 -28.51 13.24
C LYS A 251 28.48 -28.74 12.48
N SER A 252 27.74 -27.67 12.16
CA SER A 252 26.48 -27.77 11.42
C SER A 252 26.66 -28.34 10.00
N CYS A 253 27.79 -28.06 9.35
CA CYS A 253 28.13 -28.60 8.03
C CYS A 253 28.69 -30.05 8.08
N LEU A 254 29.13 -30.54 9.24
CA LEU A 254 29.71 -31.88 9.38
C LEU A 254 28.59 -32.93 9.51
N GLY A 255 28.50 -33.86 8.56
CA GLY A 255 27.52 -34.98 8.60
C GLY A 255 26.25 -34.80 7.76
N ARG A 256 26.15 -33.74 6.93
CA ARG A 256 25.02 -33.49 6.01
C ARG A 256 25.43 -33.31 4.55
N ALA A 257 26.57 -33.90 4.16
CA ALA A 257 27.11 -33.83 2.79
C ALA A 257 26.20 -34.52 1.74
N ASP A 258 25.25 -35.35 2.18
CA ASP A 258 24.29 -36.05 1.32
C ASP A 258 22.93 -35.32 1.19
N MET A 259 22.77 -34.10 1.74
CA MET A 259 21.55 -33.31 1.55
C MET A 259 21.51 -32.71 0.14
N LYS A 260 20.33 -32.74 -0.51
CA LYS A 260 20.11 -32.23 -1.88
C LYS A 260 20.46 -30.74 -2.06
N ASP A 261 20.49 -29.95 -0.99
CA ASP A 261 20.77 -28.52 -1.01
C ASP A 261 21.84 -28.13 0.04
N GLU A 262 23.05 -27.82 -0.44
CA GLU A 262 24.22 -27.43 0.39
C GLU A 262 23.98 -26.15 1.22
N VAL A 263 22.94 -25.37 0.89
CA VAL A 263 22.57 -24.10 1.55
C VAL A 263 21.84 -24.32 2.88
N LEU A 264 21.02 -25.37 3.00
CA LEU A 264 20.12 -25.57 4.13
C LEU A 264 20.82 -25.65 5.49
N PRO A 265 21.99 -26.32 5.66
CA PRO A 265 22.70 -26.34 6.94
C PRO A 265 23.12 -24.94 7.40
N ILE A 266 23.46 -24.04 6.48
CA ILE A 266 23.90 -22.68 6.80
C ILE A 266 22.71 -21.83 7.25
N LEU A 267 21.58 -21.92 6.54
CA LEU A 267 20.35 -21.24 6.94
C LEU A 267 19.88 -21.72 8.32
N LEU A 268 19.96 -23.03 8.56
CA LEU A 268 19.56 -23.64 9.83
C LEU A 268 20.44 -23.13 10.98
N TYR A 269 21.74 -23.00 10.72
CA TYR A 269 22.66 -22.41 11.66
C TYR A 269 22.27 -20.96 12.03
N SER A 270 21.93 -20.12 11.04
CA SER A 270 21.44 -18.76 11.29
C SER A 270 20.15 -18.73 12.12
N TYR A 271 19.21 -19.64 11.87
CA TYR A 271 18.01 -19.80 12.70
C TYR A 271 18.35 -20.16 14.15
N HIS A 272 19.27 -21.11 14.38
CA HIS A 272 19.66 -21.51 15.74
C HIS A 272 20.24 -20.36 16.56
N ARG A 273 20.91 -19.40 15.90
CA ARG A 273 21.48 -18.20 16.56
C ARG A 273 20.45 -17.17 16.98
N LEU A 274 19.18 -17.27 16.56
CA LEU A 274 18.11 -16.47 17.15
C LEU A 274 17.96 -16.86 18.63
N ARG A 275 18.42 -15.97 19.53
CA ARG A 275 18.47 -16.24 20.98
C ARG A 275 17.07 -16.29 21.61
N ASP A 276 16.12 -15.51 21.10
CA ASP A 276 14.74 -15.47 21.62
C ASP A 276 13.88 -16.60 21.02
N LYS A 277 13.32 -17.44 21.89
CA LYS A 277 12.39 -18.52 21.51
C LYS A 277 11.13 -17.98 20.83
N ARG A 278 10.64 -16.80 21.20
CA ARG A 278 9.47 -16.17 20.56
C ARG A 278 9.77 -15.72 19.15
N LEU A 279 10.93 -15.12 18.94
CA LEU A 279 11.39 -14.75 17.60
C LEU A 279 11.46 -15.97 16.68
N LYS A 280 11.97 -17.10 17.21
CA LYS A 280 11.94 -18.41 16.52
C LYS A 280 10.51 -18.86 16.22
N SER A 281 9.58 -18.80 17.18
CA SER A 281 8.19 -19.18 16.97
C SER A 281 7.49 -18.30 15.93
N CYS A 282 7.67 -16.98 15.99
CA CYS A 282 7.15 -16.03 14.98
C CYS A 282 7.68 -16.36 13.59
N PHE A 283 8.99 -16.60 13.46
CA PHE A 283 9.60 -17.02 12.20
C PHE A 283 8.98 -18.30 11.63
N LEU A 284 8.79 -19.33 12.46
CA LEU A 284 8.17 -20.58 12.02
C LEU A 284 6.69 -20.37 11.59
N ASN A 285 5.98 -19.42 12.20
CA ASN A 285 4.60 -19.11 11.80
C ASN A 285 4.52 -18.41 10.45
N CYS A 286 5.54 -17.66 10.06
CA CYS A 286 5.61 -17.11 8.71
C CYS A 286 5.62 -18.20 7.62
N SER A 287 6.05 -19.43 7.94
CA SER A 287 6.07 -20.53 6.96
C SER A 287 4.69 -21.11 6.66
N LEU A 288 3.63 -20.70 7.38
CA LEU A 288 2.25 -21.12 7.14
C LEU A 288 1.68 -20.53 5.83
N TYR A 289 2.24 -19.41 5.37
CA TYR A 289 1.87 -18.76 4.12
C TYR A 289 2.40 -19.53 2.90
N PRO A 290 1.82 -19.36 1.69
CA PRO A 290 2.33 -19.95 0.46
C PRO A 290 3.76 -19.51 0.15
N GLU A 291 4.41 -20.27 -0.74
CA GLU A 291 5.67 -19.85 -1.33
C GLU A 291 5.49 -18.52 -2.05
N ASP A 292 6.47 -17.64 -1.92
CA ASP A 292 6.50 -16.34 -2.59
C ASP A 292 5.36 -15.35 -2.28
N PHE A 293 4.50 -15.67 -1.31
CA PHE A 293 3.37 -14.84 -0.92
C PHE A 293 3.82 -13.49 -0.34
N ARG A 294 3.24 -12.39 -0.83
CA ARG A 294 3.50 -11.02 -0.35
C ARG A 294 2.58 -10.70 0.82
N ILE A 295 3.11 -10.77 2.04
CA ILE A 295 2.34 -10.60 3.27
C ILE A 295 2.44 -9.15 3.75
N SER A 296 1.31 -8.52 4.09
CA SER A 296 1.34 -7.21 4.76
C SER A 296 1.87 -7.35 6.20
N ARG A 297 2.55 -6.32 6.71
CA ARG A 297 3.09 -6.39 8.08
C ARG A 297 1.97 -6.49 9.11
N GLU A 298 0.89 -5.75 8.87
CA GLU A 298 -0.29 -5.67 9.71
C GLU A 298 -0.92 -7.05 9.89
N GLU A 299 -1.12 -7.78 8.79
CA GLU A 299 -1.69 -9.12 8.79
C GLU A 299 -0.83 -10.10 9.60
N LEU A 300 0.48 -10.11 9.37
CA LEU A 300 1.38 -11.04 10.06
C LEU A 300 1.48 -10.73 11.56
N ILE A 301 1.47 -9.45 11.93
CA ILE A 301 1.43 -9.01 13.34
C ILE A 301 0.11 -9.44 13.98
N GLN A 302 -1.03 -9.24 13.31
CA GLN A 302 -2.31 -9.71 13.81
C GLN A 302 -2.27 -11.22 14.05
N HIS A 303 -1.77 -12.00 13.10
CA HIS A 303 -1.59 -13.44 13.28
C HIS A 303 -0.71 -13.78 14.51
N PHE A 304 0.41 -13.08 14.72
CA PHE A 304 1.24 -13.27 15.92
C PHE A 304 0.50 -12.95 17.23
N MET A 305 -0.42 -11.98 17.22
CA MET A 305 -1.25 -11.63 18.37
C MET A 305 -2.31 -12.71 18.64
N LEU A 306 -2.98 -13.21 17.59
CA LEU A 306 -4.00 -14.26 17.68
C LEU A 306 -3.41 -15.56 18.25
N GLU A 307 -2.22 -15.90 17.78
CA GLU A 307 -1.46 -17.10 18.17
C GLU A 307 -0.71 -16.93 19.50
N GLU A 308 -0.83 -15.78 20.16
CA GLU A 308 -0.15 -15.44 21.41
C GLU A 308 1.37 -15.72 21.39
N LEU A 309 2.02 -15.49 20.24
CA LEU A 309 3.47 -15.76 20.08
C LEU A 309 4.35 -14.70 20.74
N MET A 310 3.75 -13.58 21.14
CA MET A 310 4.41 -12.41 21.69
C MET A 310 4.10 -12.25 23.18
N GLU A 311 4.88 -11.40 23.86
CA GLU A 311 4.54 -11.05 25.25
C GLU A 311 3.21 -10.30 25.27
N ARG A 312 2.28 -10.74 26.13
CA ARG A 312 1.04 -10.00 26.35
C ARG A 312 1.37 -8.61 26.87
N ARG A 313 0.83 -7.57 26.22
CA ARG A 313 0.96 -6.18 26.68
C ARG A 313 -0.38 -5.64 27.15
N LEU A 314 -0.33 -4.50 27.83
CA LEU A 314 -1.52 -3.84 28.37
C LEU A 314 -2.34 -3.10 27.29
N SER A 315 -1.76 -2.84 26.11
CA SER A 315 -2.41 -2.12 25.01
C SER A 315 -2.19 -2.81 23.68
N TRP A 316 -3.18 -2.65 22.79
CA TRP A 316 -3.11 -3.14 21.41
C TRP A 316 -1.91 -2.50 20.69
N GLU A 317 -1.70 -1.19 20.89
CA GLU A 317 -0.55 -0.46 20.36
C GLU A 317 0.78 -1.10 20.77
N ALA A 318 0.95 -1.45 22.04
CA ALA A 318 2.21 -2.01 22.52
C ALA A 318 2.47 -3.41 21.95
N GLU A 319 1.43 -4.25 21.82
CA GLU A 319 1.54 -5.56 21.17
C GLU A 319 1.83 -5.40 19.66
N PHE A 320 1.19 -4.44 18.99
CA PHE A 320 1.39 -4.15 17.58
C PHE A 320 2.81 -3.65 17.30
N ASN A 321 3.30 -2.70 18.11
CA ASN A 321 4.67 -2.21 18.05
C ASN A 321 5.71 -3.31 18.35
N GLN A 322 5.41 -4.22 19.29
CA GLN A 322 6.23 -5.40 19.53
C GLN A 322 6.30 -6.31 18.30
N GLY A 323 5.17 -6.55 17.62
CA GLY A 323 5.13 -7.28 16.36
C GLY A 323 6.02 -6.64 15.30
N HIS A 324 5.94 -5.31 15.13
CA HIS A 324 6.84 -4.57 14.22
C HIS A 324 8.31 -4.76 14.58
N ALA A 325 8.66 -4.71 15.87
CA ALA A 325 10.03 -4.92 16.33
C ALA A 325 10.53 -6.34 16.03
N ILE A 326 9.70 -7.37 16.22
CA ILE A 326 10.00 -8.77 15.87
C ILE A 326 10.24 -8.91 14.37
N LEU A 327 9.34 -8.38 13.54
CA LEU A 327 9.49 -8.43 12.09
C LEU A 327 10.76 -7.71 11.63
N ASN A 328 11.08 -6.55 12.22
CA ASN A 328 12.33 -5.84 11.93
C ASN A 328 13.57 -6.66 12.32
N GLN A 329 13.52 -7.43 13.42
CA GLN A 329 14.61 -8.33 13.79
C GLN A 329 14.78 -9.48 12.80
N LEU A 330 13.69 -10.10 12.33
CA LEU A 330 13.74 -11.16 11.32
C LEU A 330 14.27 -10.65 9.98
N VAL A 331 13.87 -9.44 9.58
CA VAL A 331 14.35 -8.76 8.39
C VAL A 331 15.85 -8.42 8.51
N ARG A 332 16.31 -7.90 9.65
CA ARG A 332 17.74 -7.67 9.93
C ARG A 332 18.57 -8.94 9.94
N ALA A 333 17.98 -10.06 10.39
CA ALA A 333 18.61 -11.38 10.36
C ALA A 333 18.61 -12.00 8.94
N CYS A 334 18.04 -11.30 7.94
CA CYS A 334 17.89 -11.76 6.57
C CYS A 334 17.16 -13.11 6.46
N LEU A 335 16.18 -13.31 7.35
CA LEU A 335 15.26 -14.46 7.35
C LEU A 335 13.90 -14.10 6.71
N LEU A 336 13.60 -12.80 6.61
CA LEU A 336 12.51 -12.24 5.83
C LEU A 336 13.06 -11.13 4.93
N GLU A 337 12.46 -10.98 3.75
CA GLU A 337 12.75 -9.93 2.79
C GLU A 337 11.62 -8.89 2.82
N THR A 338 11.93 -7.66 2.41
CA THR A 338 10.95 -6.58 2.23
C THR A 338 10.97 -6.17 0.76
N ASP A 339 9.80 -6.08 0.12
CA ASP A 339 9.70 -5.60 -1.26
C ASP A 339 9.64 -4.07 -1.34
N SER A 340 9.53 -3.52 -2.56
CA SER A 340 9.46 -2.08 -2.80
C SER A 340 8.26 -1.40 -2.13
N ASP A 341 7.19 -2.16 -1.87
CA ASP A 341 5.95 -1.67 -1.28
C ASP A 341 5.94 -1.83 0.25
N GLY A 342 7.05 -2.29 0.84
CA GLY A 342 7.18 -2.54 2.27
C GLY A 342 6.53 -3.84 2.75
N ARG A 343 6.06 -4.70 1.83
CA ARG A 343 5.49 -6.01 2.17
C ARG A 343 6.59 -7.02 2.43
N LEU A 344 6.26 -8.01 3.24
CA LEU A 344 7.20 -9.05 3.65
C LEU A 344 7.08 -10.28 2.76
N LYS A 345 8.22 -10.93 2.52
CA LYS A 345 8.31 -12.19 1.79
C LYS A 345 9.31 -13.13 2.49
N MET A 346 8.99 -14.42 2.55
CA MET A 346 9.96 -15.44 2.96
C MET A 346 10.51 -16.12 1.71
N HIS A 347 11.84 -16.17 1.57
CA HIS A 347 12.52 -16.86 0.47
C HIS A 347 12.19 -18.36 0.50
N ASP A 348 11.97 -18.99 -0.66
CA ASP A 348 11.57 -20.40 -0.83
C ASP A 348 12.40 -21.39 0.03
N LEU A 349 13.73 -21.34 -0.04
CA LEU A 349 14.65 -22.19 0.74
C LEU A 349 14.59 -21.92 2.24
N ILE A 350 14.33 -20.68 2.66
CA ILE A 350 14.15 -20.33 4.07
C ILE A 350 12.83 -20.89 4.58
N ARG A 351 11.78 -20.82 3.75
CA ARG A 351 10.47 -21.42 4.03
C ARG A 351 10.56 -22.94 4.09
N GLU A 352 11.24 -23.57 3.16
CA GLU A 352 11.48 -25.02 3.14
C GLU A 352 12.21 -25.46 4.42
N MET A 353 13.26 -24.74 4.82
CA MET A 353 13.94 -24.96 6.09
C MET A 353 12.99 -24.83 7.28
N ALA A 354 12.17 -23.78 7.34
CA ALA A 354 11.22 -23.56 8.43
C ALA A 354 10.17 -24.69 8.53
N ILE A 355 9.67 -25.16 7.39
CA ILE A 355 8.78 -26.33 7.31
C ILE A 355 9.50 -27.61 7.72
N GLY A 356 10.78 -27.76 7.36
CA GLY A 356 11.61 -28.87 7.80
C GLY A 356 11.74 -28.93 9.33
N ILE A 357 12.02 -27.79 9.96
CA ILE A 357 12.13 -27.66 11.42
C ILE A 357 10.83 -28.07 12.15
N THR A 358 9.68 -27.77 11.55
CA THR A 358 8.36 -28.05 12.18
C THR A 358 7.87 -29.48 11.96
N LYS A 359 8.52 -30.24 11.08
CA LYS A 359 8.23 -31.66 10.78
C LYS A 359 9.04 -32.64 11.63
N ASP A 360 9.98 -32.18 12.45
CA ASP A 360 10.85 -33.05 13.25
C ASP A 360 10.05 -33.84 14.31
N ASN A 361 10.11 -35.17 14.20
CA ASN A 361 9.37 -36.22 14.92
C ASN A 361 8.87 -35.90 16.35
N PRO A 362 7.54 -35.85 16.59
CA PRO A 362 6.44 -35.99 15.62
C PRO A 362 6.17 -34.70 14.83
N PRO A 363 5.64 -34.79 13.59
CA PRO A 363 5.33 -33.61 12.78
C PRO A 363 4.28 -32.74 13.47
N ARG A 364 4.63 -31.49 13.74
CA ARG A 364 3.71 -30.55 14.40
C ARG A 364 2.92 -29.73 13.39
N TYR A 365 3.50 -29.40 12.24
CA TYR A 365 2.85 -28.55 11.25
C TYR A 365 2.55 -29.34 9.97
N MET A 366 1.32 -29.18 9.45
CA MET A 366 0.97 -29.57 8.08
C MET A 366 0.76 -28.30 7.25
N VAL A 367 1.79 -27.90 6.52
CA VAL A 367 1.73 -26.75 5.60
C VAL A 367 1.52 -27.26 4.18
N LYS A 368 0.32 -27.02 3.66
CA LYS A 368 -0.11 -27.36 2.30
C LYS A 368 -0.79 -26.16 1.62
N ALA A 369 -0.26 -24.96 1.89
CA ALA A 369 -0.74 -23.69 1.35
C ALA A 369 -0.26 -23.43 -0.08
N GLY A 370 -1.12 -22.91 -0.96
CA GLY A 370 -0.75 -22.50 -2.33
C GLY A 370 -0.61 -23.64 -3.34
N LEU A 371 -1.15 -24.83 -3.06
CA LEU A 371 -0.89 -26.07 -3.82
C LEU A 371 -2.02 -26.46 -4.78
N HIS A 372 -3.10 -25.66 -4.85
CA HIS A 372 -4.31 -25.93 -5.65
C HIS A 372 -4.95 -27.29 -5.36
N LEU A 373 -4.90 -27.71 -4.10
CA LEU A 373 -5.63 -28.89 -3.66
C LEU A 373 -7.11 -28.68 -3.95
N LYS A 374 -7.74 -29.65 -4.61
CA LYS A 374 -9.20 -29.66 -4.83
C LYS A 374 -9.96 -30.31 -3.68
N GLU A 375 -9.26 -31.15 -2.92
CA GLU A 375 -9.78 -31.92 -1.79
C GLU A 375 -8.82 -31.79 -0.61
N LEU A 376 -9.31 -32.12 0.58
CA LEU A 376 -8.46 -32.16 1.78
C LEU A 376 -7.36 -33.23 1.64
N PRO A 377 -6.23 -33.06 2.34
CA PRO A 377 -5.23 -34.12 2.45
C PRO A 377 -5.84 -35.41 3.01
N GLU A 378 -5.35 -36.55 2.52
CA GLU A 378 -5.71 -37.90 2.99
C GLU A 378 -5.73 -38.01 4.52
N GLU A 379 -6.69 -38.76 5.07
CA GLU A 379 -6.92 -38.87 6.52
C GLU A 379 -5.66 -39.24 7.31
N GLN A 380 -4.76 -40.05 6.75
CA GLN A 380 -3.52 -40.47 7.40
C GLN A 380 -2.55 -39.32 7.70
N LYS A 381 -2.70 -38.17 7.02
CA LYS A 381 -1.88 -36.98 7.25
C LYS A 381 -2.37 -36.16 8.46
N TRP A 382 -3.60 -36.40 8.92
CA TRP A 382 -4.21 -35.72 10.05
C TRP A 382 -3.90 -36.44 11.37
N THR A 383 -2.66 -36.29 11.86
CA THR A 383 -2.19 -37.00 13.07
C THR A 383 -2.57 -36.29 14.37
N GLU A 384 -2.67 -37.04 15.48
CA GLU A 384 -3.07 -36.52 16.78
C GLU A 384 -2.10 -35.46 17.36
N ASP A 385 -0.83 -35.48 16.94
CA ASP A 385 0.22 -34.55 17.35
C ASP A 385 0.26 -33.23 16.55
N LEU A 386 -0.60 -33.08 15.52
CA LEU A 386 -0.66 -31.85 14.74
C LEU A 386 -1.06 -30.67 15.62
N ASP A 387 -0.26 -29.61 15.53
CA ASP A 387 -0.40 -28.35 16.24
C ASP A 387 -0.97 -27.28 15.29
N LYS A 388 -0.46 -27.21 14.05
CA LYS A 388 -0.91 -26.22 13.06
C LYS A 388 -1.13 -26.82 11.68
N VAL A 389 -2.23 -26.43 11.04
CA VAL A 389 -2.57 -26.82 9.69
C VAL A 389 -2.86 -25.57 8.87
N SER A 390 -2.15 -25.43 7.74
CA SER A 390 -2.41 -24.37 6.77
C SER A 390 -2.71 -25.00 5.41
N LEU A 391 -3.95 -24.83 4.97
CA LEU A 391 -4.49 -25.21 3.66
C LEU A 391 -4.92 -23.97 2.88
N MET A 392 -4.40 -22.79 3.22
CA MET A 392 -4.78 -21.53 2.57
C MET A 392 -4.40 -21.50 1.09
N ASP A 393 -5.09 -20.66 0.31
CA ASP A 393 -4.82 -20.44 -1.11
C ASP A 393 -4.79 -21.76 -1.90
N ASN A 394 -5.90 -22.51 -1.82
CA ASN A 394 -6.12 -23.76 -2.54
C ASN A 394 -7.44 -23.69 -3.32
N SER A 395 -7.86 -24.80 -3.93
CA SER A 395 -9.08 -24.90 -4.74
C SER A 395 -10.09 -25.85 -4.10
N ILE A 396 -10.14 -25.90 -2.76
CA ILE A 396 -11.04 -26.77 -2.02
C ILE A 396 -12.43 -26.15 -2.04
N GLU A 397 -13.38 -26.81 -2.70
CA GLU A 397 -14.76 -26.31 -2.84
C GLU A 397 -15.69 -26.82 -1.72
N GLU A 398 -15.48 -28.04 -1.23
CA GLU A 398 -16.36 -28.65 -0.23
C GLU A 398 -15.57 -29.58 0.72
N ILE A 399 -16.01 -29.65 1.98
CA ILE A 399 -15.57 -30.65 2.94
C ILE A 399 -16.72 -31.64 3.14
N SER A 400 -16.58 -32.82 2.54
CA SER A 400 -17.67 -33.80 2.39
C SER A 400 -18.15 -34.38 3.73
N PRO A 401 -19.44 -34.75 3.82
CA PRO A 401 -19.99 -35.48 4.96
C PRO A 401 -19.19 -36.75 5.29
N GLY A 402 -18.91 -36.98 6.57
CA GLY A 402 -18.09 -38.11 7.04
C GLY A 402 -16.62 -37.74 7.32
N THR A 403 -16.14 -36.62 6.79
CA THR A 403 -14.79 -36.12 7.11
C THR A 403 -14.74 -35.56 8.52
N SER A 404 -14.07 -36.25 9.44
CA SER A 404 -13.89 -35.82 10.83
C SER A 404 -12.48 -36.15 11.33
N PRO A 405 -11.46 -35.33 10.95
CA PRO A 405 -10.08 -35.61 11.28
C PRO A 405 -9.84 -35.60 12.80
N LYS A 406 -9.20 -36.64 13.33
CA LYS A 406 -8.90 -36.77 14.75
C LYS A 406 -7.63 -35.98 15.10
N CYS A 407 -7.78 -34.70 15.41
CA CYS A 407 -6.67 -33.80 15.70
C CYS A 407 -6.90 -33.01 17.01
N PRO A 408 -6.89 -33.68 18.19
CA PRO A 408 -7.20 -33.04 19.46
C PRO A 408 -6.17 -31.99 19.90
N SER A 409 -4.92 -32.09 19.41
CA SER A 409 -3.83 -31.15 19.72
C SER A 409 -3.80 -29.93 18.81
N LEU A 410 -4.62 -29.90 17.75
CA LEU A 410 -4.60 -28.85 16.74
C LEU A 410 -4.99 -27.51 17.36
N SER A 411 -4.08 -26.55 17.37
CA SER A 411 -4.33 -25.19 17.86
C SER A 411 -4.80 -24.25 16.75
N THR A 412 -4.34 -24.47 15.52
CA THR A 412 -4.51 -23.50 14.41
C THR A 412 -4.90 -24.20 13.13
N LEU A 413 -6.02 -23.79 12.53
CA LEU A 413 -6.46 -24.23 11.22
C LEU A 413 -6.72 -23.03 10.31
N ILE A 414 -6.00 -22.97 9.20
CA ILE A 414 -6.12 -21.90 8.20
C ILE A 414 -6.63 -22.53 6.88
N LEU A 415 -7.83 -22.14 6.48
CA LEU A 415 -8.52 -22.54 5.25
C LEU A 415 -8.79 -21.34 4.32
N ARG A 416 -8.24 -20.17 4.68
CA ARG A 416 -8.38 -18.90 3.97
C ARG A 416 -8.15 -19.00 2.46
N GLU A 417 -8.81 -18.14 1.68
CA GLU A 417 -8.60 -18.02 0.22
C GLU A 417 -8.83 -19.37 -0.51
N ASN A 418 -9.89 -20.09 -0.10
CA ASN A 418 -10.40 -21.26 -0.82
C ASN A 418 -11.81 -20.98 -1.32
N PRO A 419 -12.23 -21.51 -2.48
CA PRO A 419 -13.62 -21.43 -2.95
C PRO A 419 -14.58 -22.34 -2.16
N LEU A 420 -14.33 -22.52 -0.85
CA LEU A 420 -15.01 -23.44 0.05
C LEU A 420 -16.44 -22.96 0.30
N ARG A 421 -17.44 -23.76 -0.08
CA ARG A 421 -18.88 -23.45 0.06
C ARG A 421 -19.57 -24.19 1.19
N LEU A 422 -19.18 -25.44 1.41
CA LEU A 422 -19.80 -26.34 2.38
C LEU A 422 -18.76 -26.96 3.31
N ILE A 423 -19.04 -26.95 4.62
CA ILE A 423 -18.28 -27.67 5.64
C ILE A 423 -19.22 -28.65 6.35
N ALA A 424 -18.87 -29.94 6.35
CA ALA A 424 -19.65 -30.95 7.06
C ALA A 424 -19.79 -30.67 8.56
N ASP A 425 -20.97 -30.93 9.11
CA ASP A 425 -21.28 -30.68 10.53
C ASP A 425 -20.33 -31.42 11.49
N CYS A 426 -19.82 -32.59 11.14
CA CYS A 426 -18.92 -33.37 12.01
C CYS A 426 -17.45 -32.92 11.96
N PHE A 427 -17.07 -31.99 11.09
CA PHE A 427 -15.66 -31.69 10.78
C PHE A 427 -14.86 -31.23 12.02
N PHE A 428 -15.43 -30.35 12.84
CA PHE A 428 -14.73 -29.77 13.99
C PHE A 428 -14.84 -30.59 15.29
N THR A 429 -15.64 -31.66 15.30
CA THR A 429 -16.02 -32.37 16.54
C THR A 429 -14.84 -33.00 17.29
N GLN A 430 -13.76 -33.34 16.57
CA GLN A 430 -12.55 -33.96 17.14
C GLN A 430 -11.34 -32.99 17.23
N MET A 431 -11.58 -31.68 17.09
CA MET A 431 -10.56 -30.62 17.15
C MET A 431 -10.69 -29.77 18.43
N CYS A 432 -10.87 -30.41 19.58
CA CYS A 432 -11.17 -29.74 20.86
C CYS A 432 -10.01 -28.85 21.39
N GLY A 433 -8.83 -28.92 20.77
CA GLY A 433 -7.67 -28.05 21.04
C GLY A 433 -7.68 -26.72 20.29
N LEU A 434 -8.59 -26.54 19.32
CA LEU A 434 -8.52 -25.43 18.35
C LEU A 434 -8.68 -24.07 19.05
N ARG A 435 -7.71 -23.19 18.78
CA ARG A 435 -7.62 -21.82 19.30
C ARG A 435 -7.85 -20.78 18.21
N THR A 436 -7.39 -21.05 16.99
CA THR A 436 -7.53 -20.15 15.86
C THR A 436 -8.12 -20.90 14.68
N LEU A 437 -9.24 -20.39 14.17
CA LEU A 437 -9.87 -20.84 12.94
C LEU A 437 -9.96 -19.65 11.97
N ASP A 438 -9.25 -19.77 10.86
CA ASP A 438 -9.28 -18.78 9.77
C ASP A 438 -9.93 -19.37 8.52
N LEU A 439 -11.11 -18.85 8.21
CA LEU A 439 -11.94 -19.19 7.06
C LEU A 439 -12.11 -17.98 6.14
N SER A 440 -11.30 -16.93 6.28
CA SER A 440 -11.46 -15.69 5.53
C SER A 440 -11.33 -15.87 4.02
N GLU A 441 -11.97 -14.99 3.23
CA GLU A 441 -11.96 -15.01 1.77
C GLU A 441 -12.40 -16.39 1.21
N THR A 442 -13.41 -17.01 1.84
CA THR A 442 -14.05 -18.25 1.36
C THR A 442 -15.47 -18.01 0.85
N GLU A 443 -16.06 -19.00 0.15
CA GLU A 443 -17.43 -18.91 -0.38
C GLU A 443 -18.49 -19.57 0.52
N ILE A 444 -18.18 -19.76 1.81
CA ILE A 444 -19.03 -20.55 2.71
C ILE A 444 -20.43 -19.95 2.83
N GLU A 445 -21.45 -20.79 2.67
CA GLU A 445 -22.85 -20.34 2.75
C GLU A 445 -23.37 -20.39 4.19
N SER A 446 -22.90 -21.38 4.95
CA SER A 446 -23.21 -21.56 6.37
C SER A 446 -22.02 -22.16 7.12
N LEU A 447 -21.99 -21.91 8.42
CA LEU A 447 -21.04 -22.51 9.34
C LEU A 447 -21.68 -23.72 10.04
N PRO A 448 -20.96 -24.85 10.20
CA PRO A 448 -21.48 -26.03 10.88
C PRO A 448 -21.72 -25.79 12.36
N ASN A 449 -22.71 -26.49 12.94
CA ASN A 449 -23.07 -26.33 14.35
C ASN A 449 -21.95 -26.77 15.31
N SER A 450 -21.04 -27.64 14.87
CA SER A 450 -19.89 -28.09 15.66
C SER A 450 -18.89 -26.98 16.01
N ILE A 451 -18.97 -25.80 15.39
CA ILE A 451 -18.18 -24.63 15.81
C ILE A 451 -18.46 -24.24 17.25
N SER A 452 -19.72 -24.38 17.71
CA SER A 452 -20.09 -24.09 19.09
C SER A 452 -19.40 -25.01 20.11
N ASP A 453 -18.85 -26.15 19.69
CA ASP A 453 -18.16 -27.10 20.56
C ASP A 453 -16.67 -26.78 20.73
N LEU A 454 -16.13 -25.81 19.97
CA LEU A 454 -14.74 -25.35 20.03
C LEU A 454 -14.50 -24.43 21.24
N VAL A 455 -14.76 -24.89 22.45
CA VAL A 455 -14.76 -24.05 23.68
C VAL A 455 -13.43 -23.35 24.00
N LYS A 456 -12.31 -23.79 23.41
CA LYS A 456 -10.97 -23.18 23.54
C LYS A 456 -10.64 -22.15 22.43
N LEU A 457 -11.59 -21.88 21.54
CA LEU A 457 -11.40 -20.97 20.41
C LEU A 457 -11.17 -19.55 20.93
N ASN A 458 -10.00 -19.00 20.63
CA ASN A 458 -9.61 -17.61 20.91
C ASN A 458 -9.95 -16.70 19.73
N ALA A 459 -9.90 -17.21 18.50
CA ALA A 459 -10.05 -16.43 17.28
C ALA A 459 -10.88 -17.15 16.23
N LEU A 460 -11.94 -16.48 15.77
CA LEU A 460 -12.77 -16.89 14.63
C LEU A 460 -12.69 -15.79 13.57
N VAL A 461 -12.07 -16.10 12.43
CA VAL A 461 -11.84 -15.15 11.33
C VAL A 461 -12.65 -15.57 10.11
N LEU A 462 -13.63 -14.75 9.74
CA LEU A 462 -14.59 -15.00 8.65
C LEU A 462 -14.65 -13.80 7.67
N SER A 463 -13.63 -12.94 7.69
CA SER A 463 -13.60 -11.75 6.84
C SER A 463 -13.70 -12.13 5.37
N GLY A 464 -14.50 -11.42 4.58
CA GLY A 464 -14.61 -11.69 3.14
C GLY A 464 -15.41 -12.94 2.77
N CYS A 465 -16.07 -13.61 3.73
CA CYS A 465 -17.02 -14.70 3.42
C CYS A 465 -18.34 -14.13 2.90
N PHE A 466 -18.33 -13.60 1.67
CA PHE A 466 -19.42 -12.81 1.10
C PHE A 466 -20.75 -13.57 0.90
N ARG A 467 -20.73 -14.91 0.94
CA ARG A 467 -21.94 -15.75 0.87
C ARG A 467 -22.49 -16.18 2.23
N LEU A 468 -21.76 -15.92 3.32
CA LEU A 468 -22.18 -16.34 4.65
C LEU A 468 -23.33 -15.44 5.13
N VAL A 469 -24.51 -16.03 5.35
CA VAL A 469 -25.74 -15.29 5.73
C VAL A 469 -26.04 -15.38 7.23
N SER A 470 -25.55 -16.43 7.90
CA SER A 470 -25.76 -16.63 9.33
C SER A 470 -24.57 -17.32 9.99
N VAL A 471 -24.43 -17.10 11.30
CA VAL A 471 -23.41 -17.72 12.14
C VAL A 471 -24.13 -18.46 13.28
N PRO A 472 -23.78 -19.72 13.59
CA PRO A 472 -24.40 -20.47 14.69
C PRO A 472 -24.13 -19.79 16.05
N SER A 473 -24.81 -20.23 17.09
CA SER A 473 -24.66 -19.68 18.44
C SER A 473 -23.20 -19.75 18.91
N LEU A 474 -22.68 -18.62 19.38
CA LEU A 474 -21.32 -18.52 19.93
C LEU A 474 -21.32 -18.53 21.47
N GLU A 475 -22.47 -18.76 22.11
CA GLU A 475 -22.64 -18.64 23.56
C GLU A 475 -21.63 -19.45 24.38
N LYS A 476 -21.25 -20.64 23.90
CA LYS A 476 -20.31 -21.55 24.57
C LYS A 476 -18.84 -21.10 24.44
N LEU A 477 -18.50 -20.23 23.50
CA LEU A 477 -17.12 -19.85 23.16
C LEU A 477 -16.57 -18.78 24.14
N LYS A 478 -16.54 -19.09 25.43
CA LYS A 478 -16.17 -18.13 26.49
C LYS A 478 -14.70 -17.69 26.43
N GLU A 479 -13.83 -18.43 25.77
CA GLU A 479 -12.42 -18.06 25.55
C GLU A 479 -12.22 -17.11 24.35
N LEU A 480 -13.26 -16.84 23.55
CA LEU A 480 -13.15 -16.05 22.33
C LEU A 480 -12.70 -14.62 22.62
N ARG A 481 -11.64 -14.19 21.93
CA ARG A 481 -11.01 -12.87 22.04
C ARG A 481 -11.08 -12.08 20.75
N TYR A 482 -11.17 -12.76 19.62
CA TYR A 482 -11.21 -12.17 18.28
C TYR A 482 -12.39 -12.75 17.50
N LEU A 483 -13.30 -11.88 17.09
CA LEU A 483 -14.38 -12.20 16.18
C LEU A 483 -14.38 -11.21 15.03
N GLU A 484 -14.16 -11.72 13.82
CA GLU A 484 -14.08 -10.96 12.58
C GLU A 484 -15.12 -11.47 11.59
N LEU A 485 -16.12 -10.63 11.32
CA LEU A 485 -17.22 -10.92 10.40
C LEU A 485 -17.29 -9.92 9.24
N SER A 486 -16.31 -9.02 9.08
CA SER A 486 -16.37 -7.98 8.04
C SER A 486 -16.50 -8.55 6.64
N PHE A 487 -17.18 -7.82 5.76
CA PHE A 487 -17.38 -8.21 4.36
C PHE A 487 -18.11 -9.56 4.20
N THR A 488 -18.93 -9.95 5.19
CA THR A 488 -19.89 -11.05 5.08
C THR A 488 -21.29 -10.55 4.74
N SER A 489 -22.18 -11.47 4.35
CA SER A 489 -23.60 -11.21 4.10
C SER A 489 -24.48 -11.48 5.32
N VAL A 490 -23.90 -11.52 6.53
CA VAL A 490 -24.62 -11.84 7.77
C VAL A 490 -25.69 -10.78 8.05
N GLU A 491 -26.94 -11.22 8.22
CA GLU A 491 -28.09 -10.33 8.41
C GLU A 491 -28.40 -10.05 9.89
N GLU A 492 -28.03 -10.98 10.78
CA GLU A 492 -28.27 -10.92 12.22
C GLU A 492 -27.02 -11.27 13.00
N VAL A 493 -26.84 -10.62 14.16
CA VAL A 493 -25.73 -10.91 15.07
C VAL A 493 -25.84 -12.33 15.63
N PRO A 494 -24.75 -13.13 15.68
CA PRO A 494 -24.81 -14.47 16.24
C PRO A 494 -25.34 -14.49 17.68
N GLN A 495 -26.21 -15.46 17.98
CA GLN A 495 -26.78 -15.64 19.31
C GLN A 495 -25.68 -15.88 20.35
N GLY A 496 -25.83 -15.25 21.52
CA GLY A 496 -24.89 -15.40 22.64
C GLY A 496 -23.64 -14.50 22.53
N MET A 497 -23.65 -13.50 21.66
CA MET A 497 -22.54 -12.54 21.53
C MET A 497 -22.29 -11.75 22.84
N GLU A 498 -23.36 -11.37 23.56
CA GLU A 498 -23.32 -10.69 24.86
C GLU A 498 -22.62 -11.53 25.95
N SER A 499 -22.49 -12.83 25.69
CA SER A 499 -21.89 -13.82 26.57
C SER A 499 -20.36 -13.92 26.40
N LEU A 500 -19.79 -13.28 25.37
CA LEU A 500 -18.37 -13.28 25.00
C LEU A 500 -17.55 -12.26 25.81
N THR A 501 -17.58 -12.35 27.13
CA THR A 501 -17.01 -11.33 28.04
C THR A 501 -15.47 -11.15 27.95
N ASN A 502 -14.75 -12.10 27.33
CA ASN A 502 -13.32 -12.03 27.07
C ASN A 502 -12.97 -11.43 25.70
N LEU A 503 -13.97 -11.01 24.92
CA LEU A 503 -13.77 -10.46 23.59
C LEU A 503 -12.95 -9.17 23.65
N LYS A 504 -11.84 -9.15 22.92
CA LYS A 504 -10.93 -8.00 22.81
C LYS A 504 -11.08 -7.27 21.48
N ARG A 505 -11.47 -7.98 20.42
CA ARG A 505 -11.65 -7.40 19.09
C ARG A 505 -12.93 -7.93 18.47
N LEU A 506 -13.73 -6.99 17.99
CA LEU A 506 -14.98 -7.25 17.31
C LEU A 506 -15.00 -6.41 16.03
N SER A 507 -15.11 -7.08 14.90
CA SER A 507 -15.25 -6.42 13.61
C SER A 507 -16.49 -6.93 12.89
N LEU A 508 -17.39 -6.00 12.57
CA LEU A 508 -18.72 -6.21 12.04
C LEU A 508 -18.96 -5.31 10.82
N LEU A 509 -17.98 -5.08 9.95
CA LEU A 509 -18.19 -4.29 8.72
C LEU A 509 -18.98 -5.08 7.67
N CYS A 510 -20.22 -5.45 8.02
CA CYS A 510 -21.14 -6.27 7.24
C CYS A 510 -22.22 -5.38 6.65
N ASP A 511 -22.26 -5.22 5.32
CA ASP A 511 -23.20 -4.31 4.66
C ASP A 511 -24.68 -4.74 4.75
N ARG A 512 -24.96 -5.99 5.17
CA ARG A 512 -26.31 -6.56 5.26
C ARG A 512 -26.85 -6.69 6.69
N LEU A 513 -26.05 -6.38 7.71
CA LEU A 513 -26.45 -6.53 9.09
C LEU A 513 -27.60 -5.57 9.40
N LYS A 514 -28.78 -6.08 9.79
CA LYS A 514 -29.99 -5.26 9.91
C LYS A 514 -30.06 -4.49 11.21
N MET A 515 -29.66 -5.13 12.31
CA MET A 515 -29.69 -4.56 13.64
C MET A 515 -28.71 -5.27 14.56
N ILE A 516 -28.28 -4.57 15.60
CA ILE A 516 -27.48 -5.13 16.69
C ILE A 516 -28.28 -4.93 17.99
N PRO A 517 -28.57 -6.00 18.76
CA PRO A 517 -29.36 -5.87 19.98
C PRO A 517 -28.74 -4.90 20.98
N THR A 518 -29.57 -4.06 21.59
CA THR A 518 -29.13 -3.12 22.63
C THR A 518 -28.67 -3.87 23.88
N GLY A 519 -27.62 -3.38 24.52
CA GLY A 519 -26.96 -3.97 25.68
C GLY A 519 -25.85 -4.95 25.34
N THR A 520 -25.64 -5.30 24.06
CA THR A 520 -24.61 -6.25 23.62
C THR A 520 -23.21 -5.75 23.99
N LEU A 521 -22.88 -4.49 23.66
CA LEU A 521 -21.53 -3.96 23.88
C LEU A 521 -21.24 -3.73 25.36
N ARG A 522 -22.26 -3.42 26.18
CA ARG A 522 -22.09 -3.18 27.63
C ARG A 522 -21.47 -4.36 28.38
N ARG A 523 -21.60 -5.59 27.88
CA ARG A 523 -21.01 -6.79 28.48
C ARG A 523 -19.56 -7.01 28.06
N LEU A 524 -19.12 -6.44 26.94
CA LEU A 524 -17.81 -6.64 26.33
C LEU A 524 -16.76 -5.69 26.94
N THR A 525 -16.60 -5.74 28.26
CA THR A 525 -15.78 -4.76 29.02
C THR A 525 -14.28 -4.80 28.71
N HIS A 526 -13.79 -5.87 28.08
CA HIS A 526 -12.40 -6.05 27.65
C HIS A 526 -12.15 -5.62 26.20
N LEU A 527 -13.15 -5.05 25.52
CA LEU A 527 -13.03 -4.70 24.11
C LEU A 527 -12.01 -3.56 23.90
N GLN A 528 -11.05 -3.83 23.02
CA GLN A 528 -9.95 -2.93 22.65
C GLN A 528 -10.10 -2.40 21.22
N LEU A 529 -10.71 -3.20 20.33
CA LEU A 529 -10.99 -2.84 18.94
C LEU A 529 -12.45 -3.11 18.61
N LEU A 530 -13.13 -2.08 18.10
CA LEU A 530 -14.50 -2.16 17.61
C LEU A 530 -14.56 -1.57 16.20
N GLU A 531 -14.93 -2.39 15.22
CA GLU A 531 -15.32 -1.93 13.89
C GLU A 531 -16.79 -2.24 13.68
N TRP A 532 -17.59 -1.19 13.54
CA TRP A 532 -19.05 -1.24 13.48
C TRP A 532 -19.53 -1.01 12.04
N PRO A 533 -20.65 -1.60 11.60
CA PRO A 533 -21.15 -1.42 10.24
C PRO A 533 -21.34 0.05 9.89
N ASP A 534 -20.86 0.45 8.71
CA ASP A 534 -20.86 1.85 8.28
C ASP A 534 -22.29 2.38 8.00
N HIS A 535 -23.31 1.50 7.89
CA HIS A 535 -24.71 1.86 7.65
C HIS A 535 -25.59 1.87 8.90
N LEU A 536 -25.10 1.34 10.04
CA LEU A 536 -25.81 1.34 11.32
C LEU A 536 -25.17 2.32 12.29
N ASP A 537 -26.01 3.09 12.99
CA ASP A 537 -25.52 3.98 14.03
C ASP A 537 -25.21 3.19 15.31
N VAL A 538 -24.08 3.48 15.93
CA VAL A 538 -23.71 2.87 17.21
C VAL A 538 -24.36 3.62 18.37
N LEU A 539 -24.88 2.90 19.36
CA LEU A 539 -25.41 3.51 20.57
C LEU A 539 -24.28 4.02 21.47
N MET A 540 -24.18 5.33 21.58
CA MET A 540 -23.13 5.99 22.34
C MET A 540 -23.14 5.62 23.83
N GLU A 541 -24.31 5.39 24.44
CA GLU A 541 -24.39 4.97 25.85
C GLU A 541 -23.71 3.62 26.11
N GLU A 542 -23.48 2.80 25.08
CA GLU A 542 -22.74 1.55 25.22
C GLU A 542 -21.24 1.74 24.96
N VAL A 543 -20.87 2.52 23.94
CA VAL A 543 -19.46 2.77 23.57
C VAL A 543 -18.70 3.49 24.68
N GLU A 544 -19.35 4.40 25.39
CA GLU A 544 -18.78 5.13 26.54
C GLU A 544 -18.39 4.20 27.70
N THR A 545 -19.04 3.04 27.82
CA THR A 545 -18.73 2.05 28.87
C THR A 545 -17.47 1.24 28.57
N LEU A 546 -16.97 1.27 27.32
CA LEU A 546 -15.81 0.52 26.86
C LEU A 546 -14.50 1.22 27.22
N LYS A 547 -14.08 1.04 28.48
CA LYS A 547 -12.90 1.70 29.08
C LYS A 547 -11.56 1.29 28.45
N GLN A 548 -11.48 0.10 27.85
CA GLN A 548 -10.26 -0.43 27.25
C GLN A 548 -10.14 -0.17 25.74
N LEU A 549 -11.16 0.46 25.14
CA LEU A 549 -11.23 0.70 23.70
C LEU A 549 -10.10 1.63 23.26
N GLN A 550 -9.40 1.21 22.21
CA GLN A 550 -8.25 1.89 21.61
C GLN A 550 -8.43 2.10 20.11
N VAL A 551 -9.18 1.24 19.44
CA VAL A 551 -9.44 1.30 17.99
C VAL A 551 -10.95 1.34 17.81
N LEU A 552 -11.46 2.40 17.15
CA LEU A 552 -12.91 2.56 16.92
C LEU A 552 -13.17 2.96 15.47
N ARG A 553 -13.90 2.12 14.75
CA ARG A 553 -14.54 2.50 13.49
C ARG A 553 -16.05 2.42 13.66
N CYS A 554 -16.75 3.52 13.41
CA CYS A 554 -18.21 3.52 13.53
C CYS A 554 -18.86 4.69 12.80
N ARG A 555 -20.18 4.61 12.67
CA ARG A 555 -21.04 5.74 12.32
C ARG A 555 -21.77 6.25 13.57
N LEU A 556 -21.80 7.57 13.70
CA LEU A 556 -22.54 8.32 14.71
C LEU A 556 -23.67 9.09 14.05
N ASN A 557 -24.79 9.22 14.76
CA ASN A 557 -25.96 9.94 14.26
C ASN A 557 -25.68 11.44 14.11
N SER A 558 -25.06 12.04 15.11
CA SER A 558 -24.87 13.50 15.16
C SER A 558 -23.58 13.92 15.85
N VAL A 559 -23.23 15.20 15.69
CA VAL A 559 -22.08 15.82 16.36
C VAL A 559 -22.20 15.78 17.90
N ARG A 560 -23.41 15.65 18.45
CA ARG A 560 -23.63 15.51 19.91
C ARG A 560 -23.04 14.19 20.42
N ASP A 561 -23.23 13.11 19.67
CA ASP A 561 -22.65 11.80 19.96
C ASP A 561 -21.12 11.84 19.88
N LEU A 562 -20.58 12.58 18.90
CA LEU A 562 -19.13 12.81 18.81
C LEU A 562 -18.61 13.59 20.03
N ASN A 563 -19.30 14.65 20.46
CA ASN A 563 -18.92 15.43 21.64
C ASN A 563 -18.93 14.54 22.90
N ARG A 564 -19.96 13.70 23.07
CA ARG A 564 -20.03 12.72 24.16
C ARG A 564 -18.88 11.72 24.12
N LEU A 565 -18.53 11.20 22.94
CA LEU A 565 -17.36 10.34 22.76
C LEU A 565 -16.09 11.04 23.22
N ILE A 566 -15.82 12.24 22.71
CA ILE A 566 -14.62 13.02 23.04
C ILE A 566 -14.54 13.27 24.56
N ASN A 567 -15.65 13.67 25.18
CA ASN A 567 -15.71 13.93 26.61
C ASN A 567 -15.51 12.68 27.46
N SER A 568 -16.11 11.54 27.08
CA SER A 568 -15.87 10.27 27.77
C SER A 568 -14.40 9.85 27.68
N ARG A 569 -13.75 10.06 26.52
CA ARG A 569 -12.36 9.70 26.29
C ARG A 569 -11.37 10.60 27.01
N ARG A 570 -11.74 11.80 27.48
CA ARG A 570 -10.88 12.62 28.37
C ARG A 570 -10.61 11.93 29.71
N ASN A 571 -11.53 11.08 30.18
CA ASN A 571 -11.39 10.34 31.43
C ASN A 571 -10.68 8.99 31.24
N PHE A 572 -10.49 8.57 29.99
CA PHE A 572 -9.86 7.30 29.63
C PHE A 572 -8.61 7.55 28.79
N LYS A 573 -7.94 6.49 28.35
CA LYS A 573 -6.87 6.65 27.36
C LYS A 573 -7.47 7.14 26.04
N PRO A 574 -6.81 8.06 25.33
CA PRO A 574 -7.25 8.46 23.99
C PRO A 574 -7.22 7.25 23.06
N LEU A 575 -8.08 7.30 22.03
CA LEU A 575 -8.10 6.27 20.99
C LEU A 575 -6.79 6.33 20.20
N TYR A 576 -6.17 5.16 20.02
CA TYR A 576 -4.98 5.00 19.20
C TYR A 576 -5.31 5.17 17.70
N PHE A 577 -6.42 4.59 17.27
CA PHE A 577 -6.96 4.70 15.91
C PHE A 577 -8.45 5.01 15.98
N TYR A 578 -8.94 5.85 15.06
CA TYR A 578 -10.37 5.93 14.83
C TYR A 578 -10.70 6.33 13.40
N ASP A 579 -11.80 5.77 12.88
CA ASP A 579 -12.42 6.11 11.60
C ASP A 579 -13.91 6.30 11.86
N ILE A 580 -14.30 7.56 12.12
CA ILE A 580 -15.65 7.89 12.57
C ILE A 580 -16.37 8.71 11.51
N THR A 581 -17.53 8.24 11.10
CA THR A 581 -18.47 8.98 10.26
C THR A 581 -19.57 9.58 11.11
N VAL A 582 -19.89 10.86 10.95
CA VAL A 582 -21.00 11.56 11.61
C VAL A 582 -22.05 11.93 10.56
N GLY A 583 -23.30 11.56 10.76
CA GLY A 583 -24.37 11.73 9.77
C GLY A 583 -24.41 10.60 8.73
N SER A 584 -25.13 10.79 7.63
CA SER A 584 -25.20 9.80 6.55
C SER A 584 -23.99 9.84 5.64
N ARG A 585 -23.48 8.65 5.34
CA ARG A 585 -22.41 8.48 4.37
C ARG A 585 -23.00 8.61 2.95
N GLU A 586 -22.86 9.78 2.33
CA GLU A 586 -22.77 9.79 0.87
C GLU A 586 -21.58 8.90 0.49
N MET A 587 -21.71 8.07 -0.57
CA MET A 587 -20.71 7.08 -1.00
C MET A 587 -19.40 7.74 -1.48
N VAL A 588 -18.70 8.39 -0.57
CA VAL A 588 -17.30 8.77 -0.71
C VAL A 588 -16.53 7.53 -0.27
N LYS A 589 -16.16 6.71 -1.25
CA LYS A 589 -15.07 5.74 -1.08
C LYS A 589 -13.78 6.53 -0.88
N LEU A 590 -13.61 7.18 0.27
CA LEU A 590 -12.28 7.49 0.76
C LEU A 590 -11.62 6.12 0.91
N ARG A 591 -10.57 5.91 0.12
CA ARG A 591 -9.90 4.62 0.00
C ARG A 591 -9.62 4.07 1.40
N LYS A 592 -9.63 2.74 1.55
CA LYS A 592 -8.92 2.05 2.65
C LYS A 592 -7.50 2.63 2.65
N ARG A 593 -7.25 3.62 3.51
CA ARG A 593 -5.90 4.16 3.71
C ARG A 593 -5.11 3.02 4.32
N SER A 594 -3.93 2.75 3.75
CA SER A 594 -3.10 1.65 4.22
C SER A 594 -2.59 1.97 5.62
N GLY A 595 -3.11 1.26 6.62
CA GLY A 595 -2.68 1.35 8.01
C GLY A 595 -3.56 2.25 8.89
N PRO A 596 -3.29 2.24 10.21
CA PRO A 596 -4.07 3.00 11.18
C PRO A 596 -3.87 4.52 11.01
N CYS A 597 -4.97 5.28 10.89
CA CYS A 597 -5.06 6.74 10.91
C CYS A 597 -6.18 7.25 11.83
N LYS A 598 -6.16 8.53 12.17
CA LYS A 598 -7.20 9.19 13.00
C LYS A 598 -8.06 10.10 12.12
N PHE A 599 -9.20 9.58 11.69
CA PHE A 599 -10.01 10.13 10.62
C PHE A 599 -11.44 10.44 11.10
N LEU A 600 -11.91 11.65 10.82
CA LEU A 600 -13.31 12.04 10.97
C LEU A 600 -13.91 12.47 9.64
N TYR A 601 -15.11 11.97 9.36
CA TYR A 601 -15.92 12.37 8.21
C TYR A 601 -17.29 12.84 8.67
N PHE A 602 -17.67 14.05 8.25
CA PHE A 602 -19.01 14.58 8.42
C PHE A 602 -19.73 14.46 7.08
N GLY A 603 -20.76 13.62 7.06
CA GLY A 603 -21.64 13.42 5.93
C GLY A 603 -22.94 14.17 6.07
N GLU A 604 -23.89 13.88 5.18
CA GLU A 604 -25.19 14.52 5.12
C GLU A 604 -25.93 14.42 6.46
N ASN A 605 -26.58 15.53 6.85
CA ASN A 605 -27.22 15.70 8.16
C ASN A 605 -26.31 15.64 9.41
N GLY A 606 -24.99 15.47 9.27
CA GLY A 606 -24.08 15.35 10.41
C GLY A 606 -24.06 16.55 11.36
N LEU A 607 -24.38 17.76 10.84
CA LEU A 607 -24.36 19.02 11.61
C LEU A 607 -25.77 19.63 11.84
N MET A 608 -26.85 19.01 11.37
CA MET A 608 -28.20 19.61 11.38
C MET A 608 -28.77 19.87 12.80
N GLU A 609 -28.34 19.13 13.83
CA GLU A 609 -28.83 19.28 15.22
C GLU A 609 -28.01 20.26 16.08
N SER A 610 -27.04 20.97 15.50
CA SER A 610 -26.16 21.91 16.22
C SER A 610 -26.84 23.22 16.65
N SER A 611 -28.10 23.45 16.26
CA SER A 611 -28.74 24.76 16.32
C SER A 611 -29.46 25.13 17.64
N LEU A 612 -29.36 24.32 18.71
CA LEU A 612 -30.14 24.59 19.94
C LEU A 612 -29.44 24.37 21.30
N ASP A 613 -28.19 23.93 21.38
CA ASP A 613 -27.49 23.78 22.67
C ASP A 613 -26.17 24.57 22.69
N THR A 614 -25.94 25.26 23.79
CA THR A 614 -24.80 26.14 24.14
C THR A 614 -23.40 25.51 24.11
N ASP A 615 -23.26 24.23 23.73
CA ASP A 615 -21.98 23.53 23.64
C ASP A 615 -21.42 23.57 22.22
N LYS A 616 -20.31 24.29 22.04
CA LYS A 616 -19.57 24.38 20.77
C LYS A 616 -19.17 22.99 20.26
N ASN A 617 -19.24 22.76 18.94
CA ASN A 617 -18.81 21.48 18.35
C ASN A 617 -17.33 21.21 18.63
N MET A 618 -17.01 19.97 19.02
CA MET A 618 -15.66 19.57 19.42
C MET A 618 -15.04 18.61 18.41
N LEU A 619 -13.72 18.69 18.28
CA LEU A 619 -12.90 17.71 17.56
C LEU A 619 -11.79 17.19 18.50
N PRO A 620 -11.31 15.95 18.31
CA PRO A 620 -10.12 15.45 18.98
C PRO A 620 -8.89 16.28 18.60
N GLN A 621 -8.00 16.56 19.57
CA GLN A 621 -6.79 17.37 19.33
C GLN A 621 -5.73 16.65 18.49
N ASP A 622 -5.77 15.33 18.52
CA ASP A 622 -4.87 14.39 17.83
C ASP A 622 -5.45 13.91 16.49
N ILE A 623 -6.47 14.59 15.98
CA ILE A 623 -7.03 14.31 14.65
C ILE A 623 -5.99 14.51 13.56
N GLU A 624 -5.88 13.53 12.67
CA GLU A 624 -4.94 13.61 11.54
C GLU A 624 -5.63 14.00 10.23
N TYR A 625 -6.90 13.62 10.08
CA TYR A 625 -7.63 13.78 8.84
C TYR A 625 -9.08 14.15 9.10
N LEU A 626 -9.55 15.18 8.40
CA LEU A 626 -10.89 15.73 8.57
C LEU A 626 -11.55 15.96 7.21
N CYS A 627 -12.77 15.49 7.05
CA CYS A 627 -13.53 15.66 5.81
C CYS A 627 -14.97 16.08 6.09
N PHE A 628 -15.47 17.06 5.35
CA PHE A 628 -16.88 17.48 5.34
C PHE A 628 -17.43 17.28 3.92
N CYS A 629 -18.59 16.66 3.81
CA CYS A 629 -19.29 16.49 2.54
C CYS A 629 -20.80 16.57 2.75
N SER A 630 -21.42 17.59 2.15
CA SER A 630 -22.88 17.81 2.24
C SER A 630 -23.40 17.87 3.69
N SER A 631 -22.55 18.23 4.65
CA SER A 631 -22.78 18.04 6.08
C SER A 631 -23.67 19.10 6.73
N GLY A 632 -23.84 20.24 6.05
CA GLY A 632 -24.58 21.39 6.54
C GLY A 632 -23.67 22.46 7.15
N LEU A 633 -22.36 22.41 6.87
CA LEU A 633 -21.37 23.37 7.33
C LEU A 633 -21.68 24.76 6.77
N SER A 634 -21.67 25.77 7.64
CA SER A 634 -22.16 27.11 7.36
C SER A 634 -21.22 28.21 7.88
N GLY A 635 -21.22 29.37 7.21
CA GLY A 635 -20.44 30.52 7.66
C GLY A 635 -18.93 30.27 7.63
N CYS A 636 -18.31 29.99 8.79
CA CYS A 636 -16.87 29.81 8.92
C CYS A 636 -16.53 28.51 9.65
N LEU A 637 -15.63 27.70 9.07
CA LEU A 637 -15.21 26.43 9.65
C LEU A 637 -14.65 26.59 11.08
N LEU A 638 -13.80 27.59 11.32
CA LEU A 638 -13.20 27.82 12.64
C LEU A 638 -14.22 28.24 13.71
N ASP A 639 -15.34 28.85 13.32
CA ASP A 639 -16.39 29.26 14.27
C ASP A 639 -17.25 28.08 14.68
N GLU A 640 -17.57 27.21 13.71
CA GLU A 640 -18.28 25.97 13.98
C GLU A 640 -17.42 24.99 14.78
N PHE A 641 -16.11 24.94 14.50
CA PHE A 641 -15.16 24.07 15.20
C PHE A 641 -13.96 24.84 15.79
N PRO A 642 -14.13 25.56 16.90
CA PRO A 642 -13.05 26.34 17.51
C PRO A 642 -11.86 25.50 17.99
N THR A 643 -12.08 24.21 18.25
CA THR A 643 -11.05 23.24 18.67
C THR A 643 -9.96 23.01 17.61
N LEU A 644 -10.21 23.36 16.33
CA LEU A 644 -9.20 23.30 15.25
C LEU A 644 -7.97 24.17 15.51
N SER A 645 -8.12 25.25 16.28
CA SER A 645 -6.99 26.09 16.74
C SER A 645 -5.96 25.33 17.59
N SER A 646 -6.39 24.23 18.21
CA SER A 646 -5.58 23.37 19.07
C SER A 646 -5.20 22.03 18.44
N ALA A 647 -5.66 21.74 17.21
CA ALA A 647 -5.39 20.49 16.52
C ALA A 647 -3.95 20.47 15.99
N ARG A 648 -3.06 19.73 16.68
CA ARG A 648 -1.62 19.74 16.38
C ARG A 648 -1.21 18.74 15.32
N ASP A 649 -2.02 17.71 15.10
CA ASP A 649 -1.65 16.57 14.24
C ASP A 649 -2.42 16.54 12.91
N LEU A 650 -3.26 17.55 12.63
CA LEU A 650 -4.10 17.61 11.43
C LEU A 650 -3.23 17.72 10.17
N LYS A 651 -3.17 16.66 9.37
CA LYS A 651 -2.38 16.56 8.13
C LYS A 651 -3.18 16.96 6.91
N GLU A 652 -4.46 16.63 6.85
CA GLU A 652 -5.29 16.87 5.65
C GLU A 652 -6.73 17.19 6.02
N CYS A 653 -7.28 18.20 5.33
CA CYS A 653 -8.65 18.68 5.50
C CYS A 653 -9.33 18.80 4.12
N GLY A 654 -10.49 18.18 3.97
CA GLY A 654 -11.33 18.25 2.78
C GLY A 654 -12.70 18.84 3.09
N ILE A 655 -13.19 19.76 2.26
CA ILE A 655 -14.55 20.31 2.35
C ILE A 655 -15.17 20.23 0.96
N MET A 656 -16.32 19.56 0.88
CA MET A 656 -16.97 19.20 -0.37
C MET A 656 -18.46 19.50 -0.33
N ALA A 657 -19.01 20.03 -1.42
CA ALA A 657 -20.45 20.17 -1.61
C ALA A 657 -21.17 20.84 -0.42
N GLU A 658 -20.56 21.87 0.16
CA GLU A 658 -21.18 22.68 1.21
C GLU A 658 -21.74 23.95 0.60
N ASP A 659 -23.06 24.08 0.69
CA ASP A 659 -23.76 25.22 0.10
C ASP A 659 -23.68 26.48 0.95
N LYS A 660 -23.40 26.40 2.26
CA LYS A 660 -23.52 27.54 3.17
C LYS A 660 -22.20 28.08 3.71
N ILE A 661 -21.08 27.39 3.45
CA ILE A 661 -19.77 27.84 3.91
C ILE A 661 -19.33 29.08 3.13
N GLU A 662 -18.89 30.11 3.86
CA GLU A 662 -18.40 31.37 3.30
C GLU A 662 -16.87 31.48 3.38
N CYS A 663 -16.25 30.93 4.42
CA CYS A 663 -14.81 30.99 4.66
C CYS A 663 -14.28 29.87 5.57
N ILE A 664 -12.95 29.71 5.65
CA ILE A 664 -12.29 28.69 6.49
C ILE A 664 -11.91 29.25 7.87
N THR A 665 -11.46 30.50 7.92
CA THR A 665 -11.04 31.16 9.16
C THR A 665 -11.37 32.66 9.15
N ARG A 666 -11.61 33.24 10.33
CA ARG A 666 -11.74 34.68 10.55
C ARG A 666 -10.46 35.28 11.12
N LEU A 667 -10.24 36.56 10.82
CA LEU A 667 -9.15 37.36 11.39
C LEU A 667 -9.74 38.23 12.52
N GLU A 668 -9.42 37.90 13.77
CA GLU A 668 -9.84 38.66 14.95
C GLU A 668 -8.60 39.07 15.78
N GLU A 669 -8.61 40.27 16.37
CA GLU A 669 -7.49 40.83 17.16
C GLU A 669 -7.11 39.97 18.40
N GLU A 670 -8.04 39.18 18.96
CA GLU A 670 -7.84 38.44 20.23
C GLU A 670 -7.26 37.01 20.08
N GLN A 671 -6.90 36.58 18.86
CA GLN A 671 -6.43 35.20 18.61
C GLN A 671 -5.02 34.89 19.14
N GLN A 672 -4.30 35.86 19.74
CA GLN A 672 -2.99 35.62 20.35
C GLN A 672 -3.03 34.63 21.54
N SER A 673 -4.23 34.34 22.09
CA SER A 673 -4.41 33.42 23.23
C SER A 673 -4.88 31.99 22.85
N ARG A 674 -5.28 31.72 21.59
CA ARG A 674 -6.01 30.49 21.22
C ARG A 674 -5.23 29.44 20.43
N GLY A 675 -3.93 29.63 20.19
CA GLY A 675 -3.11 28.72 19.38
C GLY A 675 -3.12 29.09 17.89
N VAL A 676 -2.32 28.37 17.08
CA VAL A 676 -2.14 28.69 15.65
C VAL A 676 -2.96 27.70 14.82
N PRO A 677 -4.12 28.11 14.24
CA PRO A 677 -4.96 27.21 13.49
C PRO A 677 -4.25 26.72 12.22
N PHE A 678 -4.50 25.46 11.85
CA PHE A 678 -3.98 24.82 10.64
C PHE A 678 -2.44 24.84 10.50
N GLN A 679 -1.70 24.91 11.60
CA GLN A 679 -0.23 24.97 11.57
C GLN A 679 0.40 23.70 10.96
N SER A 680 -0.14 22.53 11.28
CA SER A 680 0.34 21.22 10.83
C SER A 680 -0.29 20.72 9.53
N LEU A 681 -1.29 21.45 9.01
CA LEU A 681 -2.04 21.08 7.82
C LEU A 681 -1.11 21.02 6.61
N LYS A 682 -1.05 19.86 5.96
CA LYS A 682 -0.25 19.62 4.75
C LYS A 682 -1.08 19.70 3.48
N ARG A 683 -2.37 19.33 3.54
CA ARG A 683 -3.25 19.31 2.38
C ARG A 683 -4.61 19.91 2.69
N LEU A 684 -5.07 20.82 1.83
CA LEU A 684 -6.39 21.43 1.90
C LEU A 684 -7.09 21.26 0.56
N HIS A 685 -8.27 20.63 0.57
CA HIS A 685 -9.10 20.43 -0.62
C HIS A 685 -10.46 21.11 -0.42
N LEU A 686 -10.79 22.05 -1.30
CA LEU A 686 -12.04 22.80 -1.30
C LEU A 686 -12.76 22.58 -2.63
N MET A 687 -13.86 21.81 -2.60
CA MET A 687 -14.52 21.32 -3.80
C MET A 687 -16.02 21.64 -3.78
N GLU A 688 -16.56 22.19 -4.86
CA GLU A 688 -18.00 22.47 -5.02
C GLU A 688 -18.56 23.29 -3.85
N LEU A 689 -17.91 24.41 -3.53
CA LEU A 689 -18.33 25.33 -2.46
C LEU A 689 -18.88 26.62 -3.09
N PRO A 690 -20.15 26.65 -3.54
CA PRO A 690 -20.67 27.73 -4.39
C PRO A 690 -20.70 29.08 -3.68
N ASN A 691 -20.80 29.09 -2.35
CA ASN A 691 -20.86 30.30 -1.52
C ASN A 691 -19.53 30.69 -0.85
N LEU A 692 -18.45 29.95 -1.09
CA LEU A 692 -17.13 30.30 -0.57
C LEU A 692 -16.67 31.63 -1.17
N ILE A 693 -16.41 32.63 -0.31
CA ILE A 693 -15.96 33.98 -0.71
C ILE A 693 -14.42 34.05 -0.70
N GLY A 694 -13.78 33.33 0.21
CA GLY A 694 -12.32 33.26 0.32
C GLY A 694 -11.88 32.32 1.45
N LEU A 695 -10.58 32.04 1.52
CA LEU A 695 -10.02 31.25 2.63
C LEU A 695 -10.20 31.98 3.98
N PHE A 696 -10.12 33.31 3.95
CA PHE A 696 -10.22 34.18 5.11
C PHE A 696 -11.36 35.19 4.92
N LYS A 697 -12.12 35.46 5.99
CA LYS A 697 -13.09 36.56 6.03
C LYS A 697 -12.46 37.77 6.74
N TRP A 698 -12.39 38.90 6.04
CA TRP A 698 -11.95 40.18 6.58
C TRP A 698 -13.14 40.91 7.19
N GLU A 699 -13.19 40.99 8.52
CA GLU A 699 -13.98 42.01 9.20
C GLU A 699 -13.07 43.22 9.42
N ALA A 700 -13.62 44.42 9.21
CA ALA A 700 -12.84 45.63 8.97
C ALA A 700 -11.73 45.87 10.01
N VAL A 701 -10.55 46.25 9.50
CA VAL A 701 -9.24 46.50 10.15
C VAL A 701 -8.26 45.31 10.09
N ALA A 702 -7.12 45.57 9.47
CA ALA A 702 -6.09 44.59 9.08
C ALA A 702 -5.34 44.02 10.30
N ALA A 703 -5.89 42.98 10.93
CA ALA A 703 -5.13 42.14 11.85
C ALA A 703 -4.31 41.09 11.06
N PRO A 704 -2.99 40.97 11.28
CA PRO A 704 -2.19 39.93 10.64
C PRO A 704 -2.54 38.55 11.21
N LEU A 705 -2.50 37.50 10.37
CA LEU A 705 -2.68 36.11 10.81
C LEU A 705 -1.70 35.74 11.94
N PRO A 706 -2.10 34.84 12.87
CA PRO A 706 -1.15 34.22 13.78
C PRO A 706 0.02 33.62 12.99
N ARG A 707 1.25 33.96 13.40
CA ARG A 707 2.46 33.45 12.75
C ARG A 707 2.45 31.93 12.77
N GLY A 708 2.41 31.31 11.59
CA GLY A 708 2.47 29.85 11.43
C GLY A 708 1.20 29.20 10.86
N THR A 709 0.09 29.92 10.70
CA THR A 709 -1.11 29.39 10.01
C THR A 709 -0.75 28.96 8.58
N PHE A 710 -1.10 27.74 8.18
CA PHE A 710 -0.72 27.11 6.90
C PHE A 710 0.79 26.94 6.65
N SER A 711 1.66 27.13 7.65
CA SER A 711 3.11 27.02 7.47
C SER A 711 3.59 25.65 6.99
N CYS A 712 2.86 24.57 7.25
CA CYS A 712 3.16 23.22 6.75
C CYS A 712 2.42 22.85 5.46
N LEU A 713 1.61 23.75 4.89
CA LEU A 713 0.75 23.45 3.75
C LEU A 713 1.59 23.20 2.50
N ARG A 714 1.37 22.03 1.89
CA ARG A 714 2.05 21.55 0.68
C ARG A 714 1.10 21.43 -0.50
N TRP A 715 -0.19 21.24 -0.25
CA TRP A 715 -1.18 21.01 -1.30
C TRP A 715 -2.42 21.85 -1.04
N LEU A 716 -2.81 22.66 -2.03
CA LEU A 716 -4.03 23.46 -2.00
C LEU A 716 -4.81 23.26 -3.31
N ASP A 717 -6.00 22.67 -3.18
CA ASP A 717 -6.95 22.47 -4.28
C ASP A 717 -8.22 23.30 -4.05
N ILE A 718 -8.64 24.06 -5.05
CA ILE A 718 -9.90 24.80 -5.07
C ILE A 718 -10.60 24.52 -6.38
N CYS A 719 -11.73 23.82 -6.36
CA CYS A 719 -12.49 23.51 -7.58
C CYS A 719 -13.99 23.74 -7.39
N GLY A 720 -14.67 24.34 -8.37
CA GLY A 720 -16.14 24.49 -8.32
C GLY A 720 -16.62 25.51 -7.27
N CYS A 721 -15.72 26.36 -6.76
CA CYS A 721 -16.07 27.45 -5.84
C CYS A 721 -16.39 28.70 -6.67
N HIS A 722 -17.67 29.06 -6.83
CA HIS A 722 -18.05 30.08 -7.82
C HIS A 722 -18.01 31.53 -7.33
N LYS A 723 -18.13 31.78 -6.02
CA LYS A 723 -18.09 33.14 -5.44
C LYS A 723 -16.70 33.60 -4.99
N ILE A 724 -15.71 32.71 -4.97
CA ILE A 724 -14.35 33.07 -4.61
C ILE A 724 -13.74 33.90 -5.74
N LYS A 725 -13.31 35.11 -5.39
CA LYS A 725 -12.70 36.05 -6.34
C LYS A 725 -11.18 35.99 -6.33
N LYS A 726 -10.62 35.64 -5.17
CA LYS A 726 -9.20 35.71 -4.80
C LYS A 726 -8.86 34.56 -3.87
N VAL A 727 -7.71 33.89 -4.07
CA VAL A 727 -7.33 32.73 -3.24
C VAL A 727 -6.71 33.19 -1.92
N PHE A 728 -5.66 34.02 -1.98
CA PHE A 728 -5.05 34.67 -0.82
C PHE A 728 -4.35 35.98 -1.23
N PRO A 729 -4.20 36.96 -0.32
CA PRO A 729 -3.45 38.18 -0.56
C PRO A 729 -1.93 37.97 -0.53
N GLN A 730 -1.21 38.87 -1.21
CA GLN A 730 0.24 38.83 -1.36
C GLN A 730 0.97 38.93 -0.01
N SER A 731 0.44 39.69 0.96
CA SER A 731 0.99 39.74 2.33
C SER A 731 1.10 38.37 3.01
N LEU A 732 0.29 37.38 2.60
CA LEU A 732 0.24 36.05 3.19
C LEU A 732 1.06 34.99 2.43
N VAL A 733 1.77 35.36 1.35
CA VAL A 733 2.62 34.43 0.58
C VAL A 733 3.64 33.70 1.48
N HIS A 734 4.16 34.38 2.50
CA HIS A 734 5.12 33.80 3.45
C HIS A 734 4.54 32.62 4.27
N ASN A 735 3.23 32.54 4.46
CA ASN A 735 2.56 31.41 5.10
C ASN A 735 2.57 30.16 4.22
N PHE A 736 2.69 30.32 2.89
CA PHE A 736 2.64 29.24 1.90
C PHE A 736 4.02 28.88 1.34
N HIS A 737 5.11 29.21 2.05
CA HIS A 737 6.49 28.92 1.61
C HIS A 737 6.76 27.42 1.32
N ASN A 738 5.99 26.53 1.96
CA ASN A 738 6.10 25.07 1.78
C ASN A 738 5.17 24.48 0.71
N LEU A 739 4.43 25.32 -0.02
CA LEU A 739 3.46 24.86 -1.01
C LEU A 739 4.16 24.16 -2.18
N GLU A 740 3.81 22.90 -2.42
CA GLU A 740 4.31 22.05 -3.51
C GLU A 740 3.30 21.96 -4.68
N HIS A 741 2.01 22.09 -4.39
CA HIS A 741 0.91 22.05 -5.35
C HIS A 741 -0.11 23.17 -5.10
N LEU A 742 -0.48 23.87 -6.17
CA LEU A 742 -1.58 24.82 -6.19
C LEU A 742 -2.47 24.56 -7.41
N GLY A 743 -3.71 24.13 -7.17
CA GLY A 743 -4.71 23.85 -8.19
C GLY A 743 -5.98 24.68 -8.01
N VAL A 744 -6.38 25.40 -9.06
CA VAL A 744 -7.63 26.18 -9.09
C VAL A 744 -8.43 25.85 -10.35
N GLY A 745 -9.68 25.41 -10.20
CA GLY A 745 -10.50 24.91 -11.30
C GLY A 745 -11.96 25.34 -11.22
N ASN A 746 -12.62 25.57 -12.35
CA ASN A 746 -14.09 25.74 -12.41
C ASN A 746 -14.64 26.86 -11.49
N CYS A 747 -13.89 27.94 -11.27
CA CYS A 747 -14.26 29.08 -10.43
C CYS A 747 -14.72 30.27 -11.28
N ALA A 748 -16.04 30.46 -11.43
CA ALA A 748 -16.62 31.39 -12.40
C ALA A 748 -16.34 32.89 -12.12
N GLN A 749 -16.29 33.32 -10.86
CA GLN A 749 -16.02 34.72 -10.47
C GLN A 749 -14.57 34.97 -10.04
N MET A 750 -13.66 34.02 -10.29
CA MET A 750 -12.24 34.23 -9.98
C MET A 750 -11.70 35.41 -10.80
N GLU A 751 -11.22 36.45 -10.13
CA GLU A 751 -10.68 37.67 -10.75
C GLU A 751 -9.15 37.66 -10.75
N GLU A 752 -8.55 37.29 -9.61
CA GLU A 752 -7.10 37.22 -9.38
C GLU A 752 -6.77 35.97 -8.55
N ILE A 753 -5.66 35.26 -8.82
CA ILE A 753 -5.27 34.12 -7.97
C ILE A 753 -4.67 34.63 -6.65
N ILE A 754 -3.67 35.52 -6.73
CA ILE A 754 -3.04 36.18 -5.59
C ILE A 754 -3.39 37.67 -5.63
N GLU A 755 -4.04 38.15 -4.57
CA GLU A 755 -4.48 39.55 -4.46
C GLU A 755 -3.32 40.49 -4.11
N ASP A 756 -3.27 41.64 -4.78
CA ASP A 756 -2.37 42.74 -4.43
C ASP A 756 -2.96 43.62 -3.30
N ASP A 757 -2.32 43.59 -2.12
CA ASP A 757 -2.84 44.18 -0.89
C ASP A 757 -1.95 45.25 -0.23
N LYS A 758 -1.17 46.00 -1.04
CA LYS A 758 -0.48 47.30 -0.75
C LYS A 758 1.06 47.30 -0.87
N ASN A 759 1.68 46.22 -1.35
CA ASN A 759 3.10 46.25 -1.69
C ASN A 759 3.26 46.45 -3.20
N GLU A 760 3.55 47.69 -3.62
CA GLU A 760 3.82 48.06 -5.01
C GLU A 760 4.86 47.12 -5.64
N GLY A 761 4.40 46.14 -6.43
CA GLY A 761 5.24 45.33 -7.32
C GLY A 761 6.30 44.44 -6.65
N ALA A 762 6.12 44.04 -5.38
CA ALA A 762 7.06 43.13 -4.73
C ALA A 762 7.05 41.73 -5.37
N ASP A 763 8.23 41.12 -5.54
CA ASP A 763 8.37 39.79 -6.13
C ASP A 763 7.76 38.70 -5.21
N ILE A 764 6.98 37.80 -5.81
CA ILE A 764 6.35 36.66 -5.10
C ILE A 764 7.26 35.45 -5.24
N THR A 765 7.71 34.89 -4.12
CA THR A 765 8.58 33.71 -4.12
C THR A 765 7.86 32.51 -3.54
N LEU A 766 7.64 31.47 -4.35
CA LEU A 766 7.08 30.17 -3.96
C LEU A 766 8.12 29.08 -4.30
N PRO A 767 9.15 28.91 -3.46
CA PRO A 767 10.37 28.20 -3.86
C PRO A 767 10.19 26.69 -3.96
N ARG A 768 9.18 26.13 -3.28
CA ARG A 768 8.89 24.68 -3.26
C ARG A 768 7.77 24.26 -4.20
N LEU A 769 7.16 25.20 -4.95
CA LEU A 769 6.04 24.91 -5.84
C LEU A 769 6.52 24.04 -7.00
N LYS A 770 6.04 22.80 -7.06
CA LYS A 770 6.33 21.81 -8.12
C LYS A 770 5.26 21.78 -9.18
N THR A 771 4.00 21.96 -8.78
CA THR A 771 2.85 21.78 -9.68
C THR A 771 1.89 22.96 -9.56
N PHE A 772 1.56 23.55 -10.70
CA PHE A 772 0.66 24.69 -10.80
C PHE A 772 -0.43 24.41 -11.84
N TYR A 773 -1.68 24.45 -11.41
CA TYR A 773 -2.82 24.05 -12.24
C TYR A 773 -3.92 25.11 -12.22
N LEU A 774 -4.32 25.61 -13.39
CA LEU A 774 -5.45 26.51 -13.56
C LEU A 774 -6.35 25.99 -14.70
N GLU A 775 -7.64 25.80 -14.45
CA GLU A 775 -8.58 25.35 -15.48
C GLU A 775 -9.96 26.01 -15.36
N ASN A 776 -10.55 26.42 -16.49
CA ASN A 776 -11.91 26.93 -16.57
C ASN A 776 -12.19 28.10 -15.60
N LEU A 777 -11.44 29.19 -15.78
CA LEU A 777 -11.54 30.42 -14.98
C LEU A 777 -11.95 31.59 -15.90
N PRO A 778 -13.24 31.77 -16.20
CA PRO A 778 -13.67 32.67 -17.26
C PRO A 778 -13.48 34.16 -16.93
N GLN A 779 -13.36 34.57 -15.66
CA GLN A 779 -13.22 35.99 -15.27
C GLN A 779 -11.80 36.39 -14.84
N VAL A 780 -10.85 35.45 -14.84
CA VAL A 780 -9.51 35.71 -14.29
C VAL A 780 -8.74 36.67 -15.21
N LYS A 781 -8.28 37.78 -14.65
CA LYS A 781 -7.56 38.83 -15.39
C LYS A 781 -6.05 38.80 -15.13
N SER A 782 -5.66 38.37 -13.94
CA SER A 782 -4.27 38.27 -13.53
C SER A 782 -4.06 37.08 -12.58
N ILE A 783 -2.86 36.51 -12.58
CA ILE A 783 -2.45 35.50 -11.59
C ILE A 783 -1.91 36.20 -10.34
N CYS A 784 -1.05 37.19 -10.51
CA CYS A 784 -0.52 38.03 -9.44
C CYS A 784 0.04 39.34 -10.03
N LYS A 785 0.23 40.37 -9.21
CA LYS A 785 0.96 41.57 -9.65
C LYS A 785 2.44 41.44 -9.32
N GLY A 786 3.29 41.66 -10.33
CA GLY A 786 4.75 41.48 -10.20
C GLY A 786 5.21 40.10 -10.70
N LYS A 787 6.45 39.75 -10.38
CA LYS A 787 7.09 38.51 -10.84
C LYS A 787 6.88 37.38 -9.84
N MET A 788 6.64 36.18 -10.36
CA MET A 788 6.53 34.95 -9.59
C MET A 788 7.78 34.09 -9.79
N ILE A 789 8.53 33.85 -8.71
CA ILE A 789 9.75 33.03 -8.68
C ILE A 789 9.40 31.65 -8.10
N CYS A 790 9.53 30.61 -8.94
CA CYS A 790 9.24 29.21 -8.60
C CYS A 790 10.38 28.28 -9.04
N ASP A 791 11.43 28.19 -8.23
CA ASP A 791 12.66 27.46 -8.59
C ASP A 791 12.46 25.95 -8.72
N SER A 792 11.48 25.38 -8.00
CA SER A 792 11.20 23.93 -7.98
C SER A 792 10.11 23.48 -8.95
N ILE A 793 9.64 24.34 -9.86
CA ILE A 793 8.49 24.01 -10.72
C ILE A 793 8.82 22.86 -11.67
N GLU A 794 7.99 21.82 -11.66
CA GLU A 794 8.12 20.59 -12.44
C GLU A 794 7.07 20.52 -13.56
N SER A 795 5.84 20.97 -13.28
CA SER A 795 4.72 20.92 -14.22
C SER A 795 3.78 22.10 -14.07
N VAL A 796 3.38 22.70 -15.19
CA VAL A 796 2.36 23.76 -15.27
C VAL A 796 1.24 23.28 -16.19
N SER A 797 -0.02 23.43 -15.78
CA SER A 797 -1.18 23.07 -16.60
C SER A 797 -2.18 24.22 -16.62
N LEU A 798 -2.53 24.68 -17.82
CA LEU A 798 -3.38 25.84 -18.05
C LEU A 798 -4.48 25.50 -19.05
N GLY A 799 -5.73 25.70 -18.65
CA GLY A 799 -6.90 25.41 -19.48
C GLY A 799 -7.98 26.46 -19.39
N ASP A 800 -8.54 26.89 -20.51
CA ASP A 800 -9.72 27.78 -20.54
C ASP A 800 -9.61 29.03 -19.63
N ILE A 801 -8.47 29.76 -19.73
CA ILE A 801 -8.16 31.00 -18.98
C ILE A 801 -7.89 32.21 -19.90
N LYS A 802 -8.81 32.47 -20.83
CA LYS A 802 -8.62 33.35 -22.00
C LYS A 802 -8.39 34.84 -21.69
N ASN A 803 -8.72 35.30 -20.48
CA ASN A 803 -8.67 36.72 -20.10
C ASN A 803 -7.32 37.16 -19.49
N ILE A 804 -6.39 36.22 -19.28
CA ILE A 804 -5.04 36.53 -18.81
C ILE A 804 -4.22 37.10 -19.98
N LYS A 805 -3.61 38.26 -19.75
CA LYS A 805 -2.73 38.94 -20.72
C LYS A 805 -1.24 38.73 -20.43
N GLU A 806 -0.86 38.64 -19.16
CA GLU A 806 0.52 38.48 -18.71
C GLU A 806 0.66 37.22 -17.87
N PHE A 807 1.69 36.42 -18.14
CA PHE A 807 2.02 35.25 -17.33
C PHE A 807 3.22 35.56 -16.41
N PRO A 808 3.07 35.56 -15.08
CA PRO A 808 4.03 36.21 -14.17
C PRO A 808 5.29 35.37 -13.87
N LEU A 809 5.45 34.18 -14.47
CA LEU A 809 6.58 33.29 -14.17
C LEU A 809 7.93 33.91 -14.58
N TYR A 810 8.83 34.07 -13.62
CA TYR A 810 10.18 34.58 -13.83
C TYR A 810 11.18 33.44 -14.01
N LEU A 811 11.97 33.47 -15.08
CA LEU A 811 12.94 32.44 -15.43
C LEU A 811 14.33 32.73 -14.82
N PRO A 812 15.04 31.69 -14.35
CA PRO A 812 16.41 31.84 -13.87
C PRO A 812 17.41 32.17 -14.99
N LEU A 813 18.45 32.92 -14.62
CA LEU A 813 19.60 33.22 -15.49
C LEU A 813 20.73 32.23 -15.20
N LEU A 814 21.13 31.44 -16.19
CA LEU A 814 22.32 30.58 -16.17
C LEU A 814 23.36 31.17 -17.12
N ASP A 815 24.56 31.47 -16.61
CA ASP A 815 25.66 32.10 -17.39
C ASP A 815 25.25 33.37 -18.16
N GLY A 816 24.33 34.16 -17.59
CA GLY A 816 23.82 35.39 -18.20
C GLY A 816 22.78 35.20 -19.32
N GLN A 817 22.36 33.96 -19.60
CA GLN A 817 21.28 33.64 -20.54
C GLN A 817 20.04 33.10 -19.80
N LEU A 818 18.85 33.39 -20.33
CA LEU A 818 17.59 32.86 -19.81
C LEU A 818 17.54 31.34 -19.97
N SER A 819 17.22 30.65 -18.89
CA SER A 819 17.08 29.19 -18.85
C SER A 819 15.73 28.80 -18.26
N PRO A 820 15.13 27.67 -18.69
CA PRO A 820 13.95 27.16 -18.00
C PRO A 820 14.35 26.74 -16.57
N PRO A 821 13.43 26.77 -15.59
CA PRO A 821 13.68 26.18 -14.27
C PRO A 821 14.18 24.75 -14.42
N SER A 822 15.24 24.38 -13.68
CA SER A 822 16.00 23.14 -13.92
C SER A 822 15.16 21.87 -13.82
N ARG A 823 14.06 21.91 -13.07
CA ARG A 823 13.14 20.79 -12.84
C ARG A 823 11.90 20.79 -13.76
N LEU A 824 11.69 21.84 -14.57
CA LEU A 824 10.49 21.98 -15.38
C LEU A 824 10.49 20.97 -16.55
N ALA A 825 9.65 19.95 -16.44
CA ALA A 825 9.58 18.86 -17.41
C ALA A 825 8.55 19.12 -18.52
N SER A 826 7.42 19.76 -18.20
CA SER A 826 6.35 19.98 -19.17
C SER A 826 5.38 21.10 -18.79
N ILE A 827 4.89 21.81 -19.80
CA ILE A 827 3.77 22.75 -19.70
C ILE A 827 2.62 22.19 -20.54
N TYR A 828 1.46 21.96 -19.94
CA TYR A 828 0.26 21.52 -20.63
C TYR A 828 -0.68 22.70 -20.84
N VAL A 829 -1.14 22.87 -22.09
CA VAL A 829 -2.12 23.90 -22.43
C VAL A 829 -3.31 23.23 -23.10
N THR A 830 -4.48 23.35 -22.50
CA THR A 830 -5.78 22.91 -23.06
C THR A 830 -6.51 24.13 -23.63
N GLY A 831 -6.77 24.12 -24.94
CA GLY A 831 -7.51 25.18 -25.63
C GLY A 831 -6.75 25.90 -26.75
N ASP A 832 -7.03 27.20 -26.89
CA ASP A 832 -6.66 28.04 -28.03
C ASP A 832 -5.15 28.34 -28.08
N LYS A 833 -4.49 27.82 -29.13
CA LYS A 833 -3.08 28.09 -29.39
C LYS A 833 -2.80 29.58 -29.60
N GLU A 834 -3.74 30.32 -30.19
CA GLU A 834 -3.57 31.77 -30.43
C GLU A 834 -3.49 32.55 -29.11
N TRP A 835 -4.26 32.14 -28.10
CA TRP A 835 -4.18 32.74 -26.77
C TRP A 835 -2.79 32.56 -26.14
N TRP A 836 -2.24 31.34 -26.14
CA TRP A 836 -0.88 31.09 -25.64
C TRP A 836 0.17 31.93 -26.38
N GLU A 837 -0.01 32.10 -27.70
CA GLU A 837 0.90 32.90 -28.50
C GLU A 837 0.79 34.41 -28.19
N SER A 838 -0.33 34.88 -27.66
CA SER A 838 -0.60 36.30 -27.33
C SER A 838 -0.13 36.75 -25.94
N LEU A 839 0.32 35.83 -25.07
CA LEU A 839 0.72 36.15 -23.69
C LEU A 839 1.99 37.03 -23.61
N GLU A 840 1.93 38.07 -22.78
CA GLU A 840 3.06 38.90 -22.37
C GLU A 840 3.87 38.21 -21.24
N TRP A 841 5.19 38.42 -21.22
CA TRP A 841 6.11 37.76 -20.29
C TRP A 841 7.05 38.78 -19.61
N PRO A 842 7.40 38.59 -18.32
CA PRO A 842 8.26 39.51 -17.57
C PRO A 842 9.68 39.70 -18.13
N GLN A 843 10.18 38.71 -18.88
CA GLN A 843 11.53 38.73 -19.46
C GLN A 843 11.47 38.56 -20.98
N HIS A 844 12.21 39.42 -21.70
CA HIS A 844 12.35 39.33 -23.16
C HIS A 844 12.93 37.96 -23.56
N ASN A 845 12.29 37.25 -24.49
CA ASN A 845 12.58 35.86 -24.92
C ASN A 845 12.16 34.70 -23.98
N ALA A 846 11.51 34.94 -22.83
CA ALA A 846 11.08 33.86 -21.92
C ALA A 846 10.21 32.80 -22.61
N LYS A 847 9.27 33.23 -23.44
CA LYS A 847 8.39 32.35 -24.24
C LYS A 847 9.19 31.37 -25.12
N ASN A 848 10.19 31.86 -25.84
CA ASN A 848 11.00 31.04 -26.75
C ASN A 848 11.78 29.95 -26.01
N VAL A 849 12.21 30.25 -24.78
CA VAL A 849 12.90 29.29 -23.90
C VAL A 849 11.94 28.17 -23.46
N LEU A 850 10.69 28.52 -23.14
CA LEU A 850 9.68 27.56 -22.68
C LEU A 850 8.97 26.79 -23.80
N GLN A 851 8.95 27.30 -25.03
CA GLN A 851 8.18 26.73 -26.17
C GLN A 851 8.46 25.24 -26.41
N ARG A 852 9.68 24.76 -26.15
CA ARG A 852 10.06 23.34 -26.33
C ARG A 852 9.43 22.41 -25.29
N LEU A 853 8.96 22.94 -24.17
CA LEU A 853 8.35 22.20 -23.07
C LEU A 853 6.81 22.21 -23.13
N VAL A 854 6.22 23.01 -24.03
CA VAL A 854 4.76 23.18 -24.17
C VAL A 854 4.15 22.03 -24.96
N ARG A 855 3.06 21.46 -24.43
CA ARG A 855 2.24 20.42 -25.06
C ARG A 855 0.78 20.88 -25.12
N PHE A 856 0.25 21.00 -26.34
CA PHE A 856 -1.16 21.31 -26.58
C PHE A 856 -1.98 20.01 -26.58
N GLN A 857 -3.04 19.95 -25.79
CA GLN A 857 -3.99 18.84 -25.80
C GLN A 857 -5.17 19.16 -26.75
N ILE A 858 -5.52 18.22 -27.63
CA ILE A 858 -6.63 18.33 -28.60
C ILE A 858 -7.75 17.39 -28.15
N ASP A 859 -8.94 17.97 -27.93
CA ASP A 859 -10.26 17.37 -27.73
C ASP A 859 -10.55 16.46 -26.51
N GLY A 860 -11.52 16.93 -25.69
CA GLY A 860 -12.63 16.11 -25.17
C GLY A 860 -12.44 15.30 -23.90
N THR A 861 -11.22 15.16 -23.39
CA THR A 861 -11.00 14.73 -22.00
C THR A 861 -10.62 15.96 -21.19
N PRO A 862 -11.37 16.33 -20.13
CA PRO A 862 -10.93 17.40 -19.25
C PRO A 862 -9.53 17.06 -18.74
N GLY A 863 -8.74 18.05 -18.31
CA GLY A 863 -7.40 17.89 -17.76
C GLY A 863 -7.32 17.08 -16.45
N MET A 864 -8.21 16.11 -16.25
CA MET A 864 -8.43 15.21 -15.11
C MET A 864 -7.25 14.29 -14.80
N TYR A 865 -6.08 14.48 -15.40
CA TYR A 865 -4.87 13.72 -15.04
C TYR A 865 -4.07 14.38 -13.92
N PHE A 866 -4.36 15.64 -13.58
CA PHE A 866 -3.55 16.44 -12.66
C PHE A 866 -4.14 16.65 -11.27
N TRP A 867 -5.47 16.64 -11.12
CA TRP A 867 -6.07 16.53 -9.80
C TRP A 867 -5.76 15.14 -9.22
N ASN A 868 -5.68 15.02 -7.89
CA ASN A 868 -5.45 13.72 -7.25
C ASN A 868 -6.42 12.67 -7.84
N LYS A 869 -5.89 11.56 -8.40
CA LYS A 869 -6.66 10.51 -9.11
C LYS A 869 -7.90 10.03 -8.35
N GLU A 870 -7.89 10.12 -7.01
CA GLU A 870 -8.99 9.71 -6.14
C GLU A 870 -10.13 10.74 -6.07
N TRP A 871 -9.79 12.03 -6.02
CA TRP A 871 -10.74 13.14 -6.05
C TRP A 871 -11.32 13.34 -7.45
N ASN A 872 -10.56 13.03 -8.50
CA ASN A 872 -11.07 12.95 -9.87
C ASN A 872 -12.17 11.92 -10.04
N ALA A 873 -12.09 10.73 -9.42
CA ALA A 873 -13.15 9.73 -9.51
C ALA A 873 -14.46 10.23 -8.89
N GLN A 874 -14.37 11.06 -7.85
CA GLN A 874 -15.50 11.71 -7.18
C GLN A 874 -16.07 12.86 -8.02
N LEU A 875 -15.21 13.72 -8.56
CA LEU A 875 -15.62 14.78 -9.52
C LEU A 875 -16.33 14.16 -10.72
N ILE A 876 -15.81 13.04 -11.27
CA ILE A 876 -16.45 12.28 -12.36
C ILE A 876 -17.81 11.74 -11.92
N TRP A 877 -17.93 11.18 -10.71
CA TRP A 877 -19.20 10.65 -10.22
C TRP A 877 -20.23 11.75 -9.97
N MET A 878 -19.83 12.88 -9.37
CA MET A 878 -20.69 14.04 -9.09
C MET A 878 -21.14 14.73 -10.37
N LEU A 879 -20.23 14.99 -11.31
CA LEU A 879 -20.55 15.52 -12.64
C LEU A 879 -21.52 14.59 -13.39
N ARG A 880 -21.26 13.26 -13.37
CA ARG A 880 -22.18 12.26 -13.96
C ARG A 880 -23.54 12.19 -13.26
N ARG A 881 -23.61 12.49 -11.95
CA ARG A 881 -24.86 12.54 -11.19
C ARG A 881 -25.65 13.83 -11.49
N GLN A 882 -24.97 14.96 -11.62
CA GLN A 882 -25.57 16.24 -12.05
C GLN A 882 -26.12 16.14 -13.49
N GLU A 883 -25.39 15.46 -14.39
CA GLU A 883 -25.86 15.16 -15.75
C GLU A 883 -27.07 14.22 -15.76
N ARG A 884 -27.07 13.16 -14.93
CA ARG A 884 -28.25 12.26 -14.78
C ARG A 884 -29.45 12.96 -14.15
N GLY A 885 -29.23 13.87 -13.20
CA GLY A 885 -30.28 14.70 -12.61
C GLY A 885 -30.93 15.65 -13.63
N LYS A 886 -30.12 16.25 -14.51
CA LYS A 886 -30.60 17.07 -15.64
C LYS A 886 -31.29 16.23 -16.74
N ALA A 887 -30.87 14.98 -16.95
CA ALA A 887 -31.52 14.06 -17.86
C ALA A 887 -32.90 13.58 -17.35
N ASN A 888 -33.03 13.31 -16.04
CA ASN A 888 -34.31 12.94 -15.44
C ASN A 888 -35.30 14.11 -15.34
N ALA A 889 -34.82 15.35 -15.21
CA ALA A 889 -35.67 16.55 -15.28
C ALA A 889 -36.21 16.84 -16.70
N LYS A 890 -35.62 16.24 -17.75
CA LYS A 890 -36.12 16.31 -19.14
C LYS A 890 -37.08 15.17 -19.53
N VAL A 891 -37.30 14.19 -18.66
CA VAL A 891 -38.25 13.08 -18.89
C VAL A 891 -39.58 13.29 -18.10
N VAL A 892 -39.68 14.35 -17.30
CA VAL A 892 -40.90 14.72 -16.55
C VAL A 892 -41.38 16.15 -16.87
N LEU A 893 -41.18 16.61 -18.11
CA LEU A 893 -41.86 17.78 -18.67
C LEU A 893 -42.48 17.45 -20.02
#